data_AF-A0AAW2ZP13-F1
#
_entry.id   AF-A0AAW2ZP13-F1
#
_cell.length_a   1.000
_cell.length_b   1.000
_cell.length_c   1.000
_cell.angle_alpha   90.00
_cell.angle_beta   90.00
_cell.angle_gamma   90.00
#
_symmetry.space_group_name_H-M   'P 1'
#
loop_
_entity.id
_entity.type
_entity.pdbx_description
1 polymer ?
#
loop_
_entity_poly.entity_id
_entity_poly.type
_entity_poly.pdbx_seq_one_letter_code
_entity_poly.pdbx_strand_id
1 'polypeptide(L)'
;MCLYVNCLVQNPTFDSQSKETLTTKIPTTTTINNDVIKQIVASPLYEQILESSTTVKPKKSARTLNIPKLSDANLAGTNKSDECTLILTEGDSAKALAVSGLSILGRERYGVYPLRGKMLNVRDANIDQIEKNAEVSNLRKIIGNGEQLRYGKVMIMCDQDYDGSHIKGLVLNMMHVYYPQLLSNNKIQIFITPIIKATRSNQTHHFYTIPQFQDWSHHNETKNYKIKYYKGLGTSTSQEAKEYFSKLNNHCIQVDVRSGDLDQLNMVFNKKHASLRKQWLSHLKQGTFLDYSHQVITLGDFINKELILFSHHDNVRSIPHLMDGLKPSQRKVLYTCFKKNKNEEIKVAQLSGSVSELTSYHHGEVSLQSTIVNMAQDYIGSNNLPLLVASGQFGTRLQGGKDAASARYIFTKLQPITRFIFHPSDDIILDYQTEENQSIEPIHYVPIIPMILVNGAEGMGTGWSTFIPTFNPLDIIDNILLKMQNKSMKFMNMYVRGFTGEIVHDSENSRFVTRGKIRVKDARHVVIEELPVGKWTEDYKEWLVDQDLKFTEHHSDTTVHFVVKFESEPGDDLIKLFKLESTISMSNMTLFDGDGLVKCDDPLDILSRFYDQRLAFYRSRRNHLIKSLIDEITLLVGKKLFLEHLVGGKENLKQFASLDRQDMIPYLKRIGVQSSDAGGDENDEKGFAHVLNLPIWNLNKMQIEKVTEQLEMRKSEMSELNKSDAMDLWKDDLTKLKSQLIKIFN
;
A
#
# COMPACT_ATOMS: atom_id res chain seq x y z
N MET A 1 -19.41 46.07 20.27
CA MET A 1 -19.59 47.51 19.94
C MET A 1 -19.94 48.24 21.22
N CYS A 2 -19.25 49.35 21.52
CA CYS A 2 -19.61 50.24 22.61
C CYS A 2 -20.21 51.51 22.00
N LEU A 3 -21.42 51.88 22.40
CA LEU A 3 -22.10 53.08 21.92
C LEU A 3 -22.18 54.08 23.07
N TYR A 4 -21.58 55.25 22.89
CA TYR A 4 -21.68 56.35 23.82
C TYR A 4 -22.67 57.37 23.26
N VAL A 5 -23.74 57.63 24.02
CA VAL A 5 -24.78 58.57 23.62
C VAL A 5 -24.86 59.67 24.67
N ASN A 6 -24.66 60.91 24.24
CA ASN A 6 -24.96 62.08 25.04
C ASN A 6 -26.05 62.88 24.32
N CYS A 7 -27.21 63.03 24.93
CA CYS A 7 -28.34 63.71 24.33
C CYS A 7 -29.15 64.47 25.39
N LEU A 8 -29.86 65.51 24.94
CA LEU A 8 -30.77 66.29 25.77
C LEU A 8 -32.20 65.99 25.33
N VAL A 9 -32.98 65.38 26.22
CA VAL A 9 -34.37 65.00 25.97
C VAL A 9 -35.27 65.96 26.72
N GLN A 10 -36.20 66.59 26.01
CA GLN A 10 -37.15 67.54 26.61
C GLN A 10 -38.24 66.78 27.37
N ASN A 11 -38.47 67.13 28.63
CA ASN A 11 -39.45 66.50 29.53
C ASN A 11 -39.36 64.97 29.61
N PRO A 12 -38.21 64.42 30.04
CA PRO A 12 -38.00 62.98 30.00
C PRO A 12 -38.83 62.24 31.06
N THR A 13 -39.48 61.18 30.64
CA THR A 13 -40.04 60.11 31.48
C THR A 13 -39.06 58.95 31.59
N PHE A 14 -39.00 58.35 32.77
CA PHE A 14 -38.16 57.18 33.08
C PHE A 14 -39.02 56.05 33.67
N ASP A 15 -38.48 54.84 33.71
CA ASP A 15 -39.14 53.65 34.29
C ASP A 15 -39.31 53.73 35.81
N SER A 16 -38.44 54.49 36.47
CA SER A 16 -38.30 54.55 37.91
C SER A 16 -37.67 55.89 38.35
N GLN A 17 -37.70 56.14 39.66
CA GLN A 17 -37.13 57.36 40.25
C GLN A 17 -35.59 57.40 40.16
N SER A 18 -34.91 56.25 40.01
CA SER A 18 -33.45 56.20 39.78
C SER A 18 -33.05 56.72 38.40
N LYS A 19 -34.02 56.82 37.47
CA LYS A 19 -33.85 57.40 36.12
C LYS A 19 -32.77 56.71 35.28
N GLU A 20 -32.56 55.41 35.51
CA GLU A 20 -31.58 54.62 34.76
C GLU A 20 -32.07 54.26 33.35
N THR A 21 -33.39 54.06 33.16
CA THR A 21 -33.97 53.75 31.84
C THR A 21 -34.92 54.86 31.39
N LEU A 22 -34.56 55.56 30.30
CA LEU A 22 -35.43 56.52 29.64
C LEU A 22 -36.58 55.81 28.91
N THR A 23 -37.83 56.19 29.19
CA THR A 23 -39.05 55.61 28.58
C THR A 23 -39.77 56.58 27.64
N THR A 24 -39.24 57.79 27.48
CA THR A 24 -39.81 58.82 26.61
C THR A 24 -39.82 58.34 25.16
N LYS A 25 -40.97 58.38 24.49
CA LYS A 25 -41.06 58.05 23.06
C LYS A 25 -40.36 59.13 22.24
N ILE A 26 -39.20 58.79 21.67
CA ILE A 26 -38.44 59.68 20.77
C ILE A 26 -39.04 59.60 19.35
N PRO A 27 -39.25 60.72 18.64
CA PRO A 27 -39.67 60.71 17.24
C PRO A 27 -38.65 59.98 16.34
N THR A 28 -39.13 59.18 15.39
CA THR A 28 -38.34 58.32 14.48
C THR A 28 -37.47 59.05 13.45
N THR A 29 -37.37 60.39 13.51
CA THR A 29 -36.66 61.21 12.53
C THR A 29 -35.19 61.48 12.86
N THR A 30 -34.63 60.89 13.93
CA THR A 30 -33.21 61.04 14.24
C THR A 30 -32.37 60.20 13.28
N THR A 31 -31.80 60.84 12.25
CA THR A 31 -30.93 60.19 11.28
C THR A 31 -29.50 60.14 11.80
N ILE A 32 -28.89 58.96 11.76
CA ILE A 32 -27.45 58.80 12.02
C ILE A 32 -26.73 59.45 10.83
N ASN A 33 -25.81 60.38 11.10
CA ASN A 33 -25.04 61.03 10.05
C ASN A 33 -24.26 59.96 9.24
N ASN A 34 -24.34 60.04 7.91
CA ASN A 34 -23.65 59.14 6.98
C ASN A 34 -22.13 59.06 7.21
N ASP A 35 -21.51 60.10 7.78
CA ASP A 35 -20.08 60.06 8.08
C ASP A 35 -19.73 59.14 9.26
N VAL A 36 -20.65 58.97 10.23
CA VAL A 36 -20.49 57.98 11.32
C VAL A 36 -20.57 56.56 10.75
N ILE A 37 -21.46 56.34 9.76
CA ILE A 37 -21.57 55.05 9.07
C ILE A 37 -20.27 54.74 8.31
N LYS A 38 -19.69 55.72 7.60
CA LYS A 38 -18.40 55.55 6.92
C LYS A 38 -17.27 55.19 7.90
N GLN A 39 -17.23 55.80 9.08
CA GLN A 39 -16.24 55.49 10.10
C GLN A 39 -16.41 54.08 10.68
N ILE A 40 -17.65 53.62 10.86
CA ILE A 40 -17.93 52.25 11.31
C ILE A 40 -17.47 51.25 10.23
N VAL A 41 -17.75 51.51 8.95
CA VAL A 41 -17.31 50.67 7.82
C VAL A 41 -15.79 50.66 7.68
N ALA A 42 -15.11 51.75 8.02
CA ALA A 42 -13.64 51.82 8.03
C ALA A 42 -12.99 51.22 9.28
N SER A 43 -13.77 50.76 10.27
CA SER A 43 -13.23 50.21 11.52
C SER A 43 -12.92 48.71 11.40
N PRO A 44 -11.99 48.17 12.21
CA PRO A 44 -11.72 46.72 12.26
C PRO A 44 -12.95 45.88 12.64
N LEU A 45 -13.98 46.51 13.23
CA LEU A 45 -15.25 45.86 13.53
C LEU A 45 -15.98 45.42 12.25
N TYR A 46 -15.86 46.20 11.17
CA TYR A 46 -16.45 45.85 9.88
C TYR A 46 -15.75 44.64 9.27
N GLU A 47 -14.43 44.53 9.37
CA GLU A 47 -13.69 43.34 8.92
C GLU A 47 -14.08 42.10 9.71
N GLN A 48 -14.19 42.19 11.05
CA GLN A 48 -14.70 41.09 11.89
C GLN A 48 -16.15 40.70 11.56
N ILE A 49 -17.00 41.67 11.24
CA ILE A 49 -18.39 41.42 10.80
C ILE A 49 -18.39 40.82 9.39
N LEU A 50 -17.49 41.23 8.50
CA LEU A 50 -17.38 40.69 7.15
C LEU A 50 -16.91 39.23 7.19
N GLU A 51 -15.86 38.95 7.98
CA GLU A 51 -15.37 37.58 8.24
C GLU A 51 -16.46 36.69 8.82
N SER A 52 -17.23 37.17 9.80
CA SER A 52 -18.35 36.42 10.37
C SER A 52 -19.57 36.34 9.44
N SER A 53 -19.84 37.34 8.60
CA SER A 53 -21.00 37.36 7.68
C SER A 53 -20.80 36.52 6.41
N THR A 54 -19.57 36.18 6.01
CA THR A 54 -19.32 35.16 4.98
C THR A 54 -19.91 33.79 5.35
N THR A 55 -20.32 33.57 6.60
CA THR A 55 -20.99 32.35 7.06
C THR A 55 -22.53 32.40 7.01
N VAL A 56 -23.15 33.55 6.72
CA VAL A 56 -24.63 33.67 6.73
C VAL A 56 -25.21 33.52 5.32
N LYS A 57 -25.59 32.30 4.98
CA LYS A 57 -26.43 31.99 3.81
C LYS A 57 -27.84 32.57 3.97
N PRO A 58 -28.52 32.98 2.88
CA PRO A 58 -29.87 33.54 2.95
C PRO A 58 -30.86 32.51 3.51
N LYS A 59 -31.75 32.95 4.41
CA LYS A 59 -32.90 32.18 4.89
C LYS A 59 -33.81 31.81 3.71
N LYS A 60 -33.62 30.61 3.16
CA LYS A 60 -34.64 29.88 2.37
C LYS A 60 -35.28 28.81 3.25
N SER A 61 -36.56 28.57 3.01
CA SER A 61 -37.44 27.72 3.81
C SER A 61 -36.82 26.38 4.20
N ALA A 62 -37.16 25.92 5.42
CA ALA A 62 -36.63 24.76 6.14
C ALA A 62 -36.87 23.37 5.49
N ARG A 63 -37.03 23.27 4.16
CA ARG A 63 -37.28 21.99 3.45
C ARG A 63 -36.09 21.43 2.68
N THR A 64 -35.11 22.24 2.27
CA THR A 64 -34.00 21.76 1.43
C THR A 64 -32.67 21.89 2.17
N LEU A 65 -32.03 20.75 2.48
CA LEU A 65 -30.69 20.74 3.07
C LEU A 65 -29.67 21.26 2.06
N ASN A 66 -28.95 22.32 2.42
CA ASN A 66 -27.88 22.87 1.59
C ASN A 66 -26.54 22.19 1.91
N ILE A 67 -26.45 20.90 1.59
CA ILE A 67 -25.24 20.08 1.76
C ILE A 67 -24.65 19.81 0.38
N PRO A 68 -23.37 20.17 0.13
CA PRO A 68 -22.72 19.91 -1.15
C PRO A 68 -22.78 18.43 -1.52
N LYS A 69 -23.02 18.14 -2.80
CA LYS A 69 -23.11 16.79 -3.37
C LYS A 69 -24.28 15.92 -2.88
N LEU A 70 -25.16 16.39 -2.00
CA LEU A 70 -26.40 15.69 -1.69
C LEU A 70 -27.38 15.80 -2.86
N SER A 71 -27.83 14.66 -3.36
CA SER A 71 -29.04 14.55 -4.19
C SER A 71 -30.17 14.06 -3.30
N ASP A 72 -30.88 14.98 -2.66
CA ASP A 72 -31.90 14.64 -1.65
C ASP A 72 -33.16 14.06 -2.30
N ALA A 73 -33.83 13.11 -1.63
CA ALA A 73 -35.13 12.63 -2.08
C ALA A 73 -36.21 13.70 -1.84
N ASN A 74 -37.14 13.88 -2.79
CA ASN A 74 -38.15 14.94 -2.69
C ASN A 74 -39.05 14.79 -1.45
N LEU A 75 -39.24 13.56 -0.96
CA LEU A 75 -40.08 13.26 0.22
C LEU A 75 -39.26 13.10 1.51
N ALA A 76 -37.93 13.26 1.50
CA ALA A 76 -37.10 13.11 2.69
C ALA A 76 -37.38 14.22 3.73
N GLY A 77 -37.60 13.83 4.98
CA GLY A 77 -37.99 14.73 6.07
C GLY A 77 -39.47 15.14 6.07
N THR A 78 -40.30 14.52 5.23
CA THR A 78 -41.77 14.67 5.26
C THR A 78 -42.40 13.56 6.10
N ASN A 79 -43.73 13.51 6.16
CA ASN A 79 -44.46 12.38 6.74
C ASN A 79 -44.26 11.05 5.98
N LYS A 80 -43.63 11.07 4.79
CA LYS A 80 -43.25 9.88 4.01
C LYS A 80 -41.76 9.53 4.13
N SER A 81 -41.07 10.03 5.16
CA SER A 81 -39.66 9.74 5.40
C SER A 81 -39.38 8.24 5.54
N ASP A 82 -40.30 7.49 6.14
CA ASP A 82 -40.18 6.04 6.34
C ASP A 82 -40.14 5.23 5.03
N GLU A 83 -40.68 5.81 3.95
CA GLU A 83 -40.64 5.22 2.61
C GLU A 83 -39.39 5.60 1.82
N CYS A 84 -38.58 6.54 2.34
CA CYS A 84 -37.40 7.06 1.66
C CYS A 84 -36.14 6.25 1.99
N THR A 85 -35.31 6.03 0.97
CA THR A 85 -34.02 5.35 1.06
C THR A 85 -32.88 6.32 0.72
N LEU A 86 -31.89 6.43 1.61
CA LEU A 86 -30.65 7.15 1.34
C LEU A 86 -29.60 6.17 0.81
N ILE A 87 -29.10 6.40 -0.40
CA ILE A 87 -28.00 5.64 -0.98
C ILE A 87 -26.67 6.34 -0.63
N LEU A 88 -25.83 5.66 0.15
CA LEU A 88 -24.47 6.09 0.46
C LEU A 88 -23.50 5.45 -0.51
N THR A 89 -22.78 6.25 -1.28
CA THR A 89 -21.91 5.74 -2.35
C THR A 89 -20.43 5.95 -2.05
N GLU A 90 -19.57 5.01 -2.43
CA GLU A 90 -18.12 5.19 -2.36
C GLU A 90 -17.60 6.15 -3.44
N GLY A 91 -17.33 7.39 -3.05
CA GLY A 91 -16.82 8.41 -3.95
C GLY A 91 -17.84 8.94 -4.98
N ASP A 92 -17.38 9.85 -5.83
CA ASP A 92 -18.20 10.50 -6.85
C ASP A 92 -18.51 9.56 -8.03
N SER A 93 -17.65 8.58 -8.31
CA SER A 93 -17.85 7.59 -9.38
C SER A 93 -19.07 6.71 -9.11
N ALA A 94 -19.18 6.14 -7.90
CA ALA A 94 -20.34 5.37 -7.49
C ALA A 94 -21.61 6.23 -7.40
N LYS A 95 -21.49 7.51 -6.99
CA LYS A 95 -22.60 8.47 -7.03
C LYS A 95 -23.13 8.65 -8.45
N ALA A 96 -22.27 8.81 -9.45
CA ALA A 96 -22.71 8.97 -10.84
C ALA A 96 -23.54 7.76 -11.29
N LEU A 97 -23.13 6.55 -10.91
CA LEU A 97 -23.88 5.33 -11.18
C LEU A 97 -25.25 5.32 -10.48
N ALA A 98 -25.29 5.67 -9.19
CA ALA A 98 -26.54 5.75 -8.43
C ALA A 98 -27.50 6.81 -9.00
N VAL A 99 -27.00 7.99 -9.40
CA VAL A 99 -27.80 9.05 -10.02
C VAL A 99 -28.38 8.60 -11.37
N SER A 100 -27.63 7.84 -12.16
CA SER A 100 -28.15 7.20 -13.37
C SER A 100 -29.27 6.20 -13.03
N GLY A 101 -29.12 5.43 -11.95
CA GLY A 101 -30.16 4.55 -11.40
C GLY A 101 -31.44 5.27 -10.96
N LEU A 102 -31.32 6.49 -10.40
CA LEU A 102 -32.49 7.31 -10.02
C LEU A 102 -33.40 7.66 -11.20
N SER A 103 -32.89 7.63 -12.44
CA SER A 103 -33.74 7.80 -13.63
C SER A 103 -34.76 6.66 -13.81
N ILE A 104 -34.52 5.50 -13.21
CA ILE A 104 -35.41 4.35 -13.19
C ILE A 104 -36.29 4.34 -11.94
N LEU A 105 -35.71 4.58 -10.76
CA LEU A 105 -36.44 4.53 -9.48
C LEU A 105 -37.29 5.77 -9.18
N GLY A 106 -36.97 6.91 -9.81
CA GLY A 106 -37.54 8.21 -9.49
C GLY A 106 -36.85 8.90 -8.30
N ARG A 107 -36.99 10.23 -8.21
CA ARG A 107 -36.37 11.09 -7.18
C ARG A 107 -37.24 11.32 -5.94
N GLU A 108 -38.44 10.75 -5.90
CA GLU A 108 -39.37 10.98 -4.80
C GLU A 108 -38.89 10.33 -3.50
N ARG A 109 -38.47 9.07 -3.57
CA ARG A 109 -38.15 8.21 -2.42
C ARG A 109 -36.68 7.83 -2.31
N TYR A 110 -35.83 8.23 -3.25
CA TYR A 110 -34.41 7.85 -3.26
C TYR A 110 -33.50 9.07 -3.26
N GLY A 111 -32.65 9.16 -2.25
CA GLY A 111 -31.59 10.16 -2.14
C GLY A 111 -30.22 9.52 -2.35
N VAL A 112 -29.22 10.31 -2.74
CA VAL A 112 -27.83 9.83 -2.95
C VAL A 112 -26.85 10.81 -2.31
N TYR A 113 -25.89 10.28 -1.54
CA TYR A 113 -24.80 11.06 -0.97
C TYR A 113 -23.46 10.30 -1.06
N PRO A 114 -22.40 10.92 -1.63
CA PRO A 114 -21.10 10.28 -1.75
C PRO A 114 -20.28 10.43 -0.47
N LEU A 115 -19.69 9.33 -0.02
CA LEU A 115 -18.61 9.32 0.95
C LEU A 115 -17.31 9.77 0.28
N ARG A 116 -16.46 10.49 1.02
CA ARG A 116 -15.16 10.99 0.55
C ARG A 116 -14.10 9.89 0.47
N GLY A 117 -14.28 8.79 1.21
CA GLY A 117 -13.36 7.67 1.30
C GLY A 117 -13.59 6.87 2.58
N LYS A 118 -12.52 6.44 3.25
CA LYS A 118 -12.60 5.79 4.57
C LYS A 118 -13.17 6.77 5.59
N MET A 119 -14.36 6.44 6.08
CA MET A 119 -15.05 7.23 7.09
C MET A 119 -14.30 7.22 8.44
N LEU A 120 -14.41 8.32 9.20
CA LEU A 120 -13.92 8.36 10.57
C LEU A 120 -14.60 7.26 11.41
N ASN A 121 -13.81 6.47 12.14
CA ASN A 121 -14.35 5.57 13.15
C ASN A 121 -14.88 6.35 14.36
N VAL A 122 -16.21 6.44 14.45
CA VAL A 122 -16.90 7.31 15.43
C VAL A 122 -16.90 6.78 16.87
N ARG A 123 -16.56 5.49 17.11
CA ARG A 123 -16.55 4.91 18.48
C ARG A 123 -15.43 5.46 19.35
N ASP A 124 -14.27 5.68 18.75
CA ASP A 124 -13.04 6.06 19.45
C ASP A 124 -12.57 7.47 19.07
N ALA A 125 -13.46 8.26 18.46
CA ALA A 125 -13.22 9.66 18.15
C ALA A 125 -13.76 10.52 19.29
N ASN A 126 -12.99 11.54 19.69
CA ASN A 126 -13.48 12.51 20.67
C ASN A 126 -14.53 13.46 20.02
N ILE A 127 -15.27 14.19 20.85
CA ILE A 127 -16.35 15.08 20.40
C ILE A 127 -15.81 16.09 19.38
N ASP A 128 -14.66 16.71 19.66
CA ASP A 128 -14.02 17.67 18.76
C ASP A 128 -13.70 17.08 17.38
N GLN A 129 -13.18 15.84 17.33
CA GLN A 129 -12.89 15.14 16.07
C GLN A 129 -14.17 14.86 15.28
N ILE A 130 -15.24 14.47 15.96
CA ILE A 130 -16.54 14.20 15.34
C ILE A 130 -17.15 15.49 14.79
N GLU A 131 -17.11 16.59 15.55
CA GLU A 131 -17.66 17.89 15.14
C GLU A 131 -16.88 18.53 14.00
N LYS A 132 -15.55 18.46 14.04
CA LYS A 132 -14.67 18.94 12.96
C LYS A 132 -14.76 18.07 11.70
N ASN A 133 -15.22 16.83 11.82
CA ASN A 133 -15.40 15.97 10.66
C ASN A 133 -16.67 16.34 9.88
N ALA A 134 -16.48 17.11 8.81
CA ALA A 134 -17.56 17.56 7.94
C ALA A 134 -18.40 16.42 7.33
N GLU A 135 -17.81 15.24 7.08
CA GLU A 135 -18.54 14.09 6.53
C GLU A 135 -19.52 13.50 7.54
N VAL A 136 -19.07 13.22 8.76
CA VAL A 136 -19.93 12.74 9.86
C VAL A 136 -21.02 13.77 10.17
N SER A 137 -20.65 15.05 10.26
CA SER A 137 -21.59 16.15 10.50
C SER A 137 -22.67 16.25 9.42
N ASN A 138 -22.29 16.10 8.15
CA ASN A 138 -23.23 16.11 7.03
C ASN A 138 -24.15 14.89 7.07
N LEU A 139 -23.62 13.69 7.28
CA LEU A 139 -24.44 12.47 7.36
C LEU A 139 -25.47 12.56 8.48
N ARG A 140 -25.08 13.09 9.65
CA ARG A 140 -26.02 13.33 10.75
C ARG A 140 -27.15 14.28 10.37
N LYS A 141 -26.85 15.35 9.63
CA LYS A 141 -27.87 16.28 9.11
C LYS A 141 -28.76 15.65 8.05
N ILE A 142 -28.21 14.80 7.18
CA ILE A 142 -28.95 14.15 6.09
C ILE A 142 -29.93 13.12 6.62
N ILE A 143 -29.46 12.23 7.51
CA ILE A 143 -30.24 11.13 8.08
C ILE A 143 -31.21 11.64 9.15
N GLY A 144 -30.80 12.63 9.95
CA GLY A 144 -31.56 13.17 11.07
C GLY A 144 -30.92 12.87 12.43
N ASN A 145 -31.49 13.42 13.51
CA ASN A 145 -30.88 13.38 14.86
C ASN A 145 -31.25 12.12 15.68
N GLY A 146 -31.64 11.02 15.02
CA GLY A 146 -32.01 9.76 15.68
C GLY A 146 -33.49 9.70 16.11
N GLU A 147 -34.01 10.77 16.72
CA GLU A 147 -35.44 10.88 17.11
C GLU A 147 -36.36 11.17 15.91
N GLN A 148 -35.90 12.01 14.99
CA GLN A 148 -36.58 12.35 13.75
C GLN A 148 -35.69 12.00 12.58
N LEU A 149 -36.00 10.89 11.92
CA LEU A 149 -35.29 10.42 10.74
C LEU A 149 -35.90 11.03 9.48
N ARG A 150 -35.05 11.49 8.55
CA ARG A 150 -35.46 11.96 7.23
C ARG A 150 -35.56 10.83 6.21
N TYR A 151 -34.98 9.68 6.52
CA TYR A 151 -34.94 8.48 5.69
C TYR A 151 -35.24 7.26 6.56
N GLY A 152 -36.16 6.42 6.11
CA GLY A 152 -36.52 5.16 6.78
C GLY A 152 -35.60 3.99 6.45
N LYS A 153 -34.78 4.12 5.40
CA LYS A 153 -33.80 3.10 4.97
C LYS A 153 -32.49 3.73 4.55
N VAL A 154 -31.40 2.97 4.71
CA VAL A 154 -30.08 3.32 4.19
C VAL A 154 -29.58 2.17 3.32
N MET A 155 -29.14 2.49 2.11
CA MET A 155 -28.53 1.56 1.17
C MET A 155 -27.06 1.92 1.01
N ILE A 156 -26.17 0.98 1.26
CA ILE A 156 -24.73 1.15 1.14
C ILE A 156 -24.29 0.62 -0.22
N MET A 157 -23.62 1.45 -1.02
CA MET A 157 -23.19 1.13 -2.37
C MET A 157 -21.69 1.43 -2.51
N CYS A 158 -20.89 0.42 -2.27
CA CYS A 158 -19.42 0.47 -2.33
C CYS A 158 -18.90 -0.36 -3.49
N ASP A 159 -17.65 -0.11 -3.87
CA ASP A 159 -16.95 -0.98 -4.79
C ASP A 159 -16.87 -2.38 -4.18
N GLN A 160 -16.95 -3.41 -5.02
CA GLN A 160 -16.98 -4.80 -4.56
C GLN A 160 -15.56 -5.34 -4.42
N ASP A 161 -14.75 -4.59 -3.67
CA ASP A 161 -13.37 -4.87 -3.30
C ASP A 161 -13.21 -4.86 -1.75
N TYR A 162 -11.99 -5.10 -1.28
CA TYR A 162 -11.72 -5.17 0.16
C TYR A 162 -11.93 -3.83 0.87
N ASP A 163 -11.51 -2.70 0.28
CA ASP A 163 -11.65 -1.38 0.92
C ASP A 163 -13.13 -0.93 0.96
N GLY A 164 -13.93 -1.30 -0.02
CA GLY A 164 -15.39 -1.15 -0.02
C GLY A 164 -16.04 -1.94 1.12
N SER A 165 -15.60 -3.18 1.39
CA SER A 165 -16.05 -3.93 2.58
C SER A 165 -15.72 -3.23 3.89
N HIS A 166 -14.56 -2.57 3.99
CA HIS A 166 -14.23 -1.75 5.16
C HIS A 166 -15.14 -0.53 5.30
N ILE A 167 -15.46 0.16 4.19
CA ILE A 167 -16.39 1.29 4.20
C ILE A 167 -17.78 0.84 4.63
N LYS A 168 -18.29 -0.30 4.12
CA LYS A 168 -19.54 -0.93 4.59
C LYS A 168 -19.49 -1.13 6.11
N GLY A 169 -18.39 -1.68 6.63
CA GLY A 169 -18.18 -1.89 8.07
C GLY A 169 -18.17 -0.59 8.88
N LEU A 170 -17.51 0.47 8.40
CA LEU A 170 -17.49 1.79 9.07
C LEU A 170 -18.87 2.45 9.07
N VAL A 171 -19.65 2.32 7.99
CA VAL A 171 -21.03 2.81 7.95
C VAL A 171 -21.89 2.03 8.93
N LEU A 172 -21.82 0.69 8.94
CA LEU A 172 -22.55 -0.16 9.90
C LEU A 172 -22.17 0.19 11.35
N ASN A 173 -20.88 0.45 11.60
CA ASN A 173 -20.37 0.91 12.88
C ASN A 173 -20.99 2.25 13.30
N MET A 174 -21.06 3.23 12.38
CA MET A 174 -21.72 4.51 12.62
C MET A 174 -23.22 4.33 12.90
N MET A 175 -23.91 3.47 12.13
CA MET A 175 -25.32 3.17 12.35
C MET A 175 -25.55 2.55 13.72
N HIS A 176 -24.67 1.65 14.17
CA HIS A 176 -24.75 1.09 15.52
C HIS A 176 -24.56 2.18 16.61
N VAL A 177 -23.69 3.17 16.40
CA VAL A 177 -23.46 4.23 17.40
C VAL A 177 -24.59 5.27 17.44
N TYR A 178 -25.06 5.77 16.29
CA TYR A 178 -25.99 6.91 16.24
C TYR A 178 -27.42 6.55 15.83
N TYR A 179 -27.61 5.40 15.17
CA TYR A 179 -28.90 5.00 14.59
C TYR A 179 -29.23 3.51 14.86
N PRO A 180 -29.13 3.02 16.11
CA PRO A 180 -29.34 1.60 16.41
C PRO A 180 -30.72 1.10 15.95
N GLN A 181 -31.74 1.96 15.93
CA GLN A 181 -33.08 1.68 15.44
C GLN A 181 -33.13 1.35 13.94
N LEU A 182 -32.24 1.89 13.10
CA LEU A 182 -32.18 1.52 11.68
C LEU A 182 -31.54 0.15 11.49
N LEU A 183 -30.52 -0.14 12.30
CA LEU A 183 -29.80 -1.40 12.24
C LEU A 183 -30.68 -2.55 12.76
N SER A 184 -31.27 -2.43 13.96
CA SER A 184 -32.08 -3.47 14.59
C SER A 184 -33.43 -3.74 13.90
N ASN A 185 -33.96 -2.77 13.13
CA ASN A 185 -35.22 -2.93 12.39
C ASN A 185 -35.01 -3.34 10.92
N ASN A 186 -33.83 -3.88 10.58
CA ASN A 186 -33.49 -4.37 9.25
C ASN A 186 -33.70 -3.32 8.14
N LYS A 187 -33.37 -2.06 8.43
CA LYS A 187 -33.50 -0.92 7.49
C LYS A 187 -32.22 -0.62 6.71
N ILE A 188 -31.19 -1.45 6.88
CA ILE A 188 -29.92 -1.33 6.16
C ILE A 188 -29.87 -2.34 5.01
N GLN A 189 -29.51 -1.85 3.84
CA GLN A 189 -29.33 -2.65 2.63
C GLN A 189 -27.93 -2.43 2.06
N ILE A 190 -27.39 -3.45 1.40
CA ILE A 190 -26.14 -3.37 0.64
C ILE A 190 -26.47 -3.59 -0.82
N PHE A 191 -26.04 -2.66 -1.67
CA PHE A 191 -26.15 -2.78 -3.11
C PHE A 191 -24.88 -3.47 -3.65
N ILE A 192 -25.04 -4.63 -4.27
CA ILE A 192 -23.94 -5.41 -4.85
C ILE A 192 -23.95 -5.32 -6.38
N THR A 193 -22.76 -5.42 -6.98
CA THR A 193 -22.59 -5.52 -8.43
C THR A 193 -21.72 -6.72 -8.77
N PRO A 194 -21.89 -7.34 -9.95
CA PRO A 194 -21.06 -8.45 -10.37
C PRO A 194 -19.63 -7.98 -10.64
N ILE A 195 -18.65 -8.68 -10.06
CA ILE A 195 -17.21 -8.40 -10.21
C ILE A 195 -16.61 -9.03 -11.46
N ILE A 196 -17.21 -10.12 -11.97
CA ILE A 196 -16.76 -10.80 -13.18
C ILE A 196 -17.99 -11.10 -14.04
N LYS A 197 -17.88 -10.81 -15.34
CA LYS A 197 -18.84 -11.27 -16.35
C LYS A 197 -18.13 -12.15 -17.36
N ALA A 198 -18.66 -13.35 -17.58
CA ALA A 198 -18.25 -14.24 -18.66
C ALA A 198 -19.32 -14.23 -19.74
N THR A 199 -18.99 -13.70 -20.92
CA THR A 199 -19.93 -13.55 -22.04
C THR A 199 -19.53 -14.45 -23.22
N ARG A 200 -20.49 -15.23 -23.72
CA ARG A 200 -20.37 -16.03 -24.94
C ARG A 200 -21.63 -15.86 -25.78
N SER A 201 -21.48 -15.25 -26.97
CA SER A 201 -22.60 -14.93 -27.86
C SER A 201 -23.72 -14.17 -27.12
N ASN A 202 -24.90 -14.78 -26.91
CA ASN A 202 -26.04 -14.18 -26.21
C ASN A 202 -26.16 -14.59 -24.73
N GLN A 203 -25.24 -15.40 -24.22
CA GLN A 203 -25.24 -15.83 -22.81
C GLN A 203 -24.21 -15.03 -22.02
N THR A 204 -24.63 -14.46 -20.89
CA THR A 204 -23.74 -13.77 -19.93
C THR A 204 -23.95 -14.36 -18.55
N HIS A 205 -22.87 -14.86 -17.95
CA HIS A 205 -22.84 -15.29 -16.56
C HIS A 205 -22.26 -14.17 -15.69
N HIS A 206 -22.90 -13.92 -14.55
CA HIS A 206 -22.55 -12.88 -13.59
C HIS A 206 -22.04 -13.53 -12.31
N PHE A 207 -20.85 -13.13 -11.86
CA PHE A 207 -20.24 -13.61 -10.62
C PHE A 207 -20.01 -12.44 -9.67
N TYR A 208 -20.37 -12.62 -8.41
CA TYR A 208 -20.27 -11.59 -7.36
C TYR A 208 -19.07 -11.81 -6.44
N THR A 209 -18.45 -12.98 -6.50
CA THR A 209 -17.22 -13.30 -5.78
C THR A 209 -16.22 -14.04 -6.68
N ILE A 210 -14.93 -13.92 -6.38
CA ILE A 210 -13.87 -14.60 -7.12
C ILE A 210 -13.99 -16.12 -6.97
N PRO A 211 -14.25 -16.68 -5.77
CA PRO A 211 -14.44 -18.12 -5.61
C PRO A 211 -15.58 -18.69 -6.46
N GLN A 212 -16.70 -17.97 -6.60
CA GLN A 212 -17.80 -18.39 -7.48
C GLN A 212 -17.37 -18.49 -8.94
N PHE A 213 -16.59 -17.53 -9.42
CA PHE A 213 -16.05 -17.55 -10.78
C PHE A 213 -15.03 -18.68 -10.97
N GLN A 214 -14.12 -18.87 -10.01
CA GLN A 214 -13.11 -19.92 -10.05
C GLN A 214 -13.78 -21.30 -10.12
N ASP A 215 -14.73 -21.58 -9.23
CA ASP A 215 -15.49 -22.83 -9.23
C ASP A 215 -16.20 -23.07 -10.58
N TRP A 216 -16.87 -22.05 -11.12
CA TRP A 216 -17.48 -22.15 -12.45
C TRP A 216 -16.44 -22.41 -13.56
N SER A 217 -15.30 -21.73 -13.51
CA SER A 217 -14.23 -21.87 -14.52
C SER A 217 -13.54 -23.23 -14.50
N HIS A 218 -13.49 -23.89 -13.34
CA HIS A 218 -12.96 -25.26 -13.22
C HIS A 218 -13.89 -26.30 -13.85
N HIS A 219 -15.21 -26.03 -13.85
CA HIS A 219 -16.22 -26.93 -14.37
C HIS A 219 -16.65 -26.61 -15.82
N ASN A 220 -16.13 -25.55 -16.45
CA ASN A 220 -16.56 -25.09 -17.78
C ASN A 220 -15.36 -24.70 -18.67
N GLU A 221 -15.46 -24.95 -19.98
CA GLU A 221 -14.42 -24.50 -20.92
C GLU A 221 -14.47 -22.98 -21.14
N THR A 222 -13.46 -22.27 -20.64
CA THR A 222 -13.42 -20.80 -20.63
C THR A 222 -12.88 -20.16 -21.90
N LYS A 223 -12.20 -20.91 -22.79
CA LYS A 223 -11.51 -20.37 -23.99
C LYS A 223 -12.43 -19.57 -24.93
N ASN A 224 -13.72 -19.92 -24.97
CA ASN A 224 -14.71 -19.29 -25.83
C ASN A 224 -15.51 -18.16 -25.14
N TYR A 225 -15.19 -17.83 -23.88
CA TYR A 225 -15.82 -16.74 -23.15
C TYR A 225 -14.95 -15.49 -23.16
N LYS A 226 -15.57 -14.35 -23.42
CA LYS A 226 -14.96 -13.05 -23.13
C LYS A 226 -15.16 -12.76 -21.64
N ILE A 227 -14.07 -12.80 -20.88
CA ILE A 227 -14.09 -12.53 -19.44
C ILE A 227 -13.72 -11.08 -19.18
N LYS A 228 -14.61 -10.36 -18.49
CA LYS A 228 -14.40 -8.96 -18.10
C LYS A 228 -14.47 -8.84 -16.58
N TYR A 229 -13.41 -8.30 -16.00
CA TYR A 229 -13.30 -7.96 -14.59
C TYR A 229 -13.81 -6.52 -14.36
N TYR A 230 -14.58 -6.30 -13.30
CA TYR A 230 -15.14 -5.01 -12.90
C TYR A 230 -14.43 -4.57 -11.63
N LYS A 231 -13.47 -3.64 -11.77
CA LYS A 231 -12.58 -3.21 -10.67
C LYS A 231 -13.22 -2.23 -9.69
N GLY A 232 -14.37 -1.66 -10.05
CA GLY A 232 -15.13 -0.72 -9.24
C GLY A 232 -16.42 -0.31 -9.95
N LEU A 233 -17.33 0.33 -9.22
CA LEU A 233 -18.64 0.76 -9.71
C LEU A 233 -18.53 1.75 -10.87
N GLY A 234 -17.44 2.53 -10.94
CA GLY A 234 -17.16 3.41 -12.07
C GLY A 234 -16.90 2.70 -13.41
N THR A 235 -16.63 1.38 -13.38
CA THR A 235 -16.37 0.58 -14.59
C THR A 235 -17.66 0.22 -15.33
N SER A 236 -18.79 0.21 -14.61
CA SER A 236 -20.10 -0.11 -15.18
C SER A 236 -20.64 1.08 -15.96
N THR A 237 -21.17 0.80 -17.14
CA THR A 237 -21.80 1.81 -18.00
C THR A 237 -23.12 2.29 -17.41
N SER A 238 -23.59 3.47 -17.84
CA SER A 238 -24.92 3.96 -17.44
C SER A 238 -26.06 3.06 -17.88
N GLN A 239 -25.87 2.26 -18.96
CA GLN A 239 -26.86 1.28 -19.40
C GLN A 239 -26.93 0.09 -18.44
N GLU A 240 -25.78 -0.44 -18.03
CA GLU A 240 -25.70 -1.49 -17.00
C GLU A 240 -26.27 -1.00 -15.67
N ALA A 241 -26.00 0.26 -15.30
CA ALA A 241 -26.61 0.88 -14.12
C ALA A 241 -28.14 0.84 -14.20
N LYS A 242 -28.74 1.26 -15.32
CA LYS A 242 -30.20 1.19 -15.50
C LYS A 242 -30.73 -0.24 -15.43
N GLU A 243 -29.98 -1.22 -15.94
CA GLU A 243 -30.34 -2.64 -15.80
C GLU A 243 -30.30 -3.10 -14.34
N TYR A 244 -29.26 -2.74 -13.60
CA TYR A 244 -29.14 -3.08 -12.19
C TYR A 244 -30.31 -2.50 -11.39
N PHE A 245 -30.62 -1.23 -11.60
CA PHE A 245 -31.69 -0.55 -10.89
C PHE A 245 -33.11 -0.97 -11.34
N SER A 246 -33.29 -1.48 -12.56
CA SER A 246 -34.57 -2.08 -12.97
C SER A 246 -34.81 -3.44 -12.30
N LYS A 247 -33.73 -4.16 -11.96
CA LYS A 247 -33.74 -5.41 -11.21
C LYS A 247 -33.22 -5.22 -9.78
N LEU A 248 -33.62 -4.12 -9.12
CA LEU A 248 -33.10 -3.69 -7.82
C LEU A 248 -33.09 -4.82 -6.77
N ASN A 249 -34.15 -5.64 -6.72
CA ASN A 249 -34.28 -6.75 -5.77
C ASN A 249 -33.19 -7.82 -5.93
N ASN A 250 -32.53 -7.93 -7.10
CA ASN A 250 -31.45 -8.89 -7.34
C ASN A 250 -30.08 -8.35 -6.88
N HIS A 251 -30.00 -7.05 -6.57
CA HIS A 251 -28.76 -6.38 -6.20
C HIS A 251 -28.81 -5.77 -4.81
N CYS A 252 -29.99 -5.66 -4.21
CA CYS A 252 -30.18 -5.19 -2.85
C CYS A 252 -30.24 -6.37 -1.88
N ILE A 253 -29.23 -6.47 -1.04
CA ILE A 253 -29.12 -7.46 0.03
C ILE A 253 -29.48 -6.79 1.35
N GLN A 254 -30.46 -7.35 2.07
CA GLN A 254 -30.83 -6.84 3.39
C GLN A 254 -29.85 -7.35 4.45
N VAL A 255 -29.47 -6.48 5.39
CA VAL A 255 -28.65 -6.87 6.55
C VAL A 255 -29.57 -7.13 7.74
N ASP A 256 -29.54 -8.36 8.24
CA ASP A 256 -30.25 -8.81 9.43
C ASP A 256 -29.30 -8.86 10.63
N VAL A 257 -29.75 -8.41 11.80
CA VAL A 257 -28.93 -8.34 13.02
C VAL A 257 -29.38 -9.41 14.00
N ARG A 258 -28.48 -10.34 14.32
CA ARG A 258 -28.73 -11.42 15.28
C ARG A 258 -28.08 -11.13 16.64
N SER A 259 -28.47 -11.94 17.62
CA SER A 259 -27.88 -11.90 18.96
C SER A 259 -26.37 -12.08 18.89
N GLY A 260 -25.61 -11.16 19.50
CA GLY A 260 -24.14 -11.16 19.51
C GLY A 260 -23.45 -10.47 18.33
N ASP A 261 -24.15 -10.14 17.24
CA ASP A 261 -23.53 -9.49 16.07
C ASP A 261 -23.01 -8.08 16.39
N LEU A 262 -23.74 -7.35 17.24
CA LEU A 262 -23.36 -5.99 17.67
C LEU A 262 -22.09 -5.98 18.52
N ASP A 263 -21.87 -7.02 19.32
CA ASP A 263 -20.65 -7.19 20.12
C ASP A 263 -19.45 -7.48 19.22
N GLN A 264 -19.64 -8.29 18.18
CA GLN A 264 -18.60 -8.53 17.17
C GLN A 264 -18.27 -7.25 16.39
N LEU A 265 -19.28 -6.46 16.01
CA LEU A 265 -19.06 -5.18 15.36
C LEU A 265 -18.26 -4.23 16.26
N ASN A 266 -18.58 -4.20 17.56
CA ASN A 266 -17.81 -3.45 18.55
C ASN A 266 -16.38 -3.99 18.72
N MET A 267 -16.18 -5.31 18.69
CA MET A 267 -14.84 -5.94 18.72
C MET A 267 -13.96 -5.46 17.55
N VAL A 268 -14.52 -5.40 16.34
CA VAL A 268 -13.77 -4.97 15.16
C VAL A 268 -13.40 -3.49 15.24
N PHE A 269 -14.33 -2.61 15.60
CA PHE A 269 -14.10 -1.16 15.51
C PHE A 269 -13.61 -0.50 16.80
N ASN A 270 -13.58 -1.17 17.94
CA ASN A 270 -13.07 -0.58 19.18
C ASN A 270 -11.53 -0.71 19.26
N LYS A 271 -10.82 0.42 19.36
CA LYS A 271 -9.35 0.47 19.45
C LYS A 271 -8.78 -0.38 20.59
N LYS A 272 -9.50 -0.54 21.70
CA LYS A 272 -9.05 -1.33 22.87
C LYS A 272 -9.05 -2.83 22.63
N HIS A 273 -9.70 -3.31 21.57
CA HIS A 273 -9.88 -4.75 21.29
C HIS A 273 -8.88 -5.31 20.28
N ALA A 274 -7.67 -4.73 20.20
CA ALA A 274 -6.63 -5.21 19.27
C ALA A 274 -6.30 -6.71 19.47
N SER A 275 -6.15 -7.17 20.71
CA SER A 275 -5.88 -8.60 21.01
C SER A 275 -7.02 -9.52 20.58
N LEU A 276 -8.28 -9.10 20.75
CA LEU A 276 -9.44 -9.87 20.29
C LEU A 276 -9.49 -9.95 18.76
N ARG A 277 -9.11 -8.89 18.06
CA ARG A 277 -8.98 -8.91 16.59
C ARG A 277 -7.89 -9.88 16.12
N LYS A 278 -6.78 -9.99 16.84
CA LYS A 278 -5.74 -11.00 16.53
C LYS A 278 -6.29 -12.41 16.60
N GLN A 279 -7.03 -12.73 17.66
CA GLN A 279 -7.69 -14.02 17.83
C GLN A 279 -8.75 -14.26 16.73
N TRP A 280 -9.57 -13.26 16.43
CA TRP A 280 -10.55 -13.32 15.36
C TRP A 280 -9.92 -13.63 13.99
N LEU A 281 -8.83 -12.94 13.64
CA LEU A 281 -8.09 -13.18 12.40
C LEU A 281 -7.48 -14.58 12.32
N SER A 282 -7.09 -15.18 13.45
CA SER A 282 -6.53 -16.53 13.48
C SER A 282 -7.53 -17.62 13.07
N HIS A 283 -8.84 -17.31 13.08
CA HIS A 283 -9.89 -18.22 12.64
C HIS A 283 -10.19 -18.12 11.14
N LEU A 284 -9.52 -17.24 10.40
CA LEU A 284 -9.73 -17.12 8.95
C LEU A 284 -9.29 -18.41 8.26
N LYS A 285 -10.21 -19.01 7.49
CA LYS A 285 -9.93 -20.22 6.70
C LYS A 285 -9.76 -19.86 5.23
N GLN A 286 -8.88 -20.58 4.54
CA GLN A 286 -8.77 -20.47 3.08
C GLN A 286 -10.12 -20.79 2.41
N GLY A 287 -10.48 -20.02 1.38
CA GLY A 287 -11.77 -20.16 0.71
C GLY A 287 -12.95 -19.52 1.45
N THR A 288 -12.73 -18.76 2.52
CA THR A 288 -13.79 -17.96 3.15
C THR A 288 -14.30 -16.90 2.15
N PHE A 289 -15.60 -16.89 1.90
CA PHE A 289 -16.29 -15.85 1.15
C PHE A 289 -17.71 -15.67 1.66
N LEU A 290 -18.30 -14.50 1.38
CA LEU A 290 -19.71 -14.23 1.64
C LEU A 290 -20.53 -14.58 0.41
N ASP A 291 -21.52 -15.48 0.56
CA ASP A 291 -22.43 -15.82 -0.52
C ASP A 291 -23.58 -14.81 -0.61
N TYR A 292 -23.67 -14.13 -1.76
CA TYR A 292 -24.73 -13.18 -2.08
C TYR A 292 -25.89 -13.79 -2.88
N SER A 293 -25.95 -15.12 -3.01
CA SER A 293 -27.10 -15.79 -3.64
C SER A 293 -28.42 -15.54 -2.91
N HIS A 294 -28.35 -15.22 -1.61
CA HIS A 294 -29.49 -14.92 -0.76
C HIS A 294 -29.73 -13.41 -0.63
N GLN A 295 -31.01 -12.99 -0.67
CA GLN A 295 -31.41 -11.58 -0.51
C GLN A 295 -31.28 -11.04 0.93
N VAL A 296 -30.86 -11.87 1.89
CA VAL A 296 -30.64 -11.50 3.29
C VAL A 296 -29.32 -12.10 3.75
N ILE A 297 -28.48 -11.28 4.37
CA ILE A 297 -27.26 -11.71 5.06
C ILE A 297 -27.33 -11.30 6.52
N THR A 298 -26.63 -12.01 7.39
CA THR A 298 -26.48 -11.59 8.79
C THR A 298 -25.31 -10.63 8.95
N LEU A 299 -25.39 -9.73 9.92
CA LEU A 299 -24.26 -8.87 10.28
C LEU A 299 -23.06 -9.70 10.73
N GLY A 300 -23.28 -10.81 11.45
CA GLY A 300 -22.22 -11.76 11.81
C GLY A 300 -21.54 -12.42 10.60
N ASP A 301 -22.29 -12.80 9.57
CA ASP A 301 -21.73 -13.33 8.32
C ASP A 301 -20.91 -12.26 7.59
N PHE A 302 -21.42 -11.03 7.50
CA PHE A 302 -20.67 -9.92 6.91
C PHE A 302 -19.33 -9.71 7.63
N ILE A 303 -19.33 -9.70 8.97
CA ILE A 303 -18.11 -9.54 9.75
C ILE A 303 -17.15 -10.71 9.48
N ASN A 304 -17.60 -11.95 9.63
CA ASN A 304 -16.74 -13.12 9.63
C ASN A 304 -16.43 -13.72 8.24
N LYS A 305 -17.06 -13.23 7.17
CA LYS A 305 -16.86 -13.74 5.81
C LYS A 305 -16.48 -12.68 4.79
N GLU A 306 -16.68 -11.40 5.08
CA GLU A 306 -16.33 -10.29 4.19
C GLU A 306 -15.34 -9.30 4.85
N LEU A 307 -15.69 -8.75 6.02
CA LEU A 307 -14.84 -7.76 6.70
C LEU A 307 -13.52 -8.35 7.23
N ILE A 308 -13.53 -9.64 7.60
CA ILE A 308 -12.30 -10.37 7.96
C ILE A 308 -11.32 -10.44 6.78
N LEU A 309 -11.81 -10.55 5.55
CA LEU A 309 -10.97 -10.62 4.36
C LEU A 309 -10.28 -9.29 4.10
N PHE A 310 -11.00 -8.17 4.29
CA PHE A 310 -10.39 -6.85 4.31
C PHE A 310 -9.30 -6.76 5.38
N SER A 311 -9.60 -7.20 6.60
CA SER A 311 -8.68 -7.08 7.74
C SER A 311 -7.40 -7.89 7.52
N HIS A 312 -7.51 -9.07 6.90
CA HIS A 312 -6.39 -9.87 6.47
C HIS A 312 -5.61 -9.19 5.33
N HIS A 313 -6.30 -8.74 4.28
CA HIS A 313 -5.68 -8.01 3.16
C HIS A 313 -4.94 -6.74 3.63
N ASP A 314 -5.49 -6.05 4.63
CA ASP A 314 -4.88 -4.88 5.25
C ASP A 314 -3.57 -5.23 5.97
N ASN A 315 -3.49 -6.39 6.63
CA ASN A 315 -2.23 -6.90 7.16
C ASN A 315 -1.25 -7.22 6.03
N VAL A 316 -1.67 -7.97 5.01
CA VAL A 316 -0.82 -8.38 3.86
C VAL A 316 -0.17 -7.18 3.16
N ARG A 317 -0.92 -6.09 2.96
CA ARG A 317 -0.37 -4.88 2.32
C ARG A 317 0.46 -3.99 3.23
N SER A 318 0.34 -4.14 4.55
CA SER A 318 0.92 -3.21 5.53
C SER A 318 2.12 -3.78 6.27
N ILE A 319 2.18 -5.10 6.48
CA ILE A 319 3.25 -5.81 7.17
C ILE A 319 4.09 -6.55 6.11
N PRO A 320 5.43 -6.39 6.11
CA PRO A 320 6.28 -7.02 5.12
C PRO A 320 6.50 -8.52 5.39
N HIS A 321 7.00 -9.21 4.37
CA HIS A 321 7.39 -10.61 4.47
C HIS A 321 8.80 -10.76 5.05
N LEU A 322 9.04 -11.82 5.85
CA LEU A 322 10.30 -12.07 6.54
C LEU A 322 11.47 -12.25 5.57
N MET A 323 11.23 -12.92 4.44
CA MET A 323 12.29 -13.21 3.46
C MET A 323 12.87 -11.99 2.77
N ASP A 324 12.05 -11.12 2.17
CA ASP A 324 12.53 -9.97 1.40
C ASP A 324 12.41 -8.64 2.14
N GLY A 325 11.66 -8.58 3.24
CA GLY A 325 11.37 -7.35 3.95
C GLY A 325 10.48 -6.38 3.17
N LEU A 326 9.81 -6.83 2.11
CA LEU A 326 9.02 -5.98 1.23
C LEU A 326 7.53 -6.17 1.47
N LYS A 327 6.80 -5.06 1.34
CA LYS A 327 5.35 -5.04 1.17
C LYS A 327 5.02 -5.36 -0.30
N PRO A 328 3.81 -5.86 -0.61
CA PRO A 328 3.42 -6.19 -1.99
C PRO A 328 3.64 -5.06 -3.00
N SER A 329 3.35 -3.81 -2.64
CA SER A 329 3.59 -2.67 -3.54
C SER A 329 5.07 -2.49 -3.90
N GLN A 330 5.97 -2.65 -2.93
CA GLN A 330 7.41 -2.56 -3.15
C GLN A 330 7.91 -3.73 -4.01
N ARG A 331 7.35 -4.92 -3.80
CA ARG A 331 7.66 -6.13 -4.59
C ARG A 331 7.23 -5.97 -6.05
N LYS A 332 6.03 -5.44 -6.30
CA LYS A 332 5.52 -5.12 -7.64
C LYS A 332 6.41 -4.12 -8.38
N VAL A 333 6.94 -3.12 -7.66
CA VAL A 333 7.92 -2.16 -8.20
C VAL A 333 9.21 -2.87 -8.62
N LEU A 334 9.81 -3.69 -7.75
CA LEU A 334 11.04 -4.43 -8.09
C LEU A 334 10.84 -5.42 -9.24
N TYR A 335 9.75 -6.20 -9.22
CA TYR A 335 9.41 -7.12 -10.29
C TYR A 335 9.36 -6.42 -11.65
N THR A 336 8.72 -5.25 -11.70
CA THR A 336 8.64 -4.46 -12.93
C THR A 336 10.02 -3.97 -13.38
N CYS A 337 10.87 -3.53 -12.44
CA CYS A 337 12.23 -3.12 -12.75
C CYS A 337 13.07 -4.28 -13.29
N PHE A 338 12.97 -5.46 -12.67
CA PHE A 338 13.64 -6.68 -13.09
C PHE A 338 13.18 -7.16 -14.47
N LYS A 339 11.86 -7.17 -14.72
CA LYS A 339 11.26 -7.59 -15.99
C LYS A 339 11.62 -6.67 -17.14
N LYS A 340 11.68 -5.35 -16.91
CA LYS A 340 12.08 -4.39 -17.95
C LYS A 340 13.56 -4.45 -18.28
N ASN A 341 14.41 -4.90 -17.35
CA ASN A 341 15.86 -5.04 -17.51
C ASN A 341 16.54 -3.79 -18.13
N LYS A 342 16.10 -2.59 -17.72
CA LYS A 342 16.67 -1.33 -18.21
C LYS A 342 17.55 -0.72 -17.12
N ASN A 343 18.83 -0.53 -17.44
CA ASN A 343 19.77 0.25 -16.62
C ASN A 343 19.65 1.77 -16.83
N GLU A 344 18.66 2.19 -17.63
CA GLU A 344 18.38 3.59 -17.95
C GLU A 344 17.38 4.20 -16.95
N GLU A 345 17.48 5.52 -16.80
CA GLU A 345 16.56 6.27 -15.95
C GLU A 345 15.17 6.35 -16.57
N ILE A 346 14.14 6.21 -15.72
CA ILE A 346 12.73 6.32 -16.08
C ILE A 346 12.05 7.30 -15.13
N LYS A 347 11.11 8.11 -15.64
CA LYS A 347 10.30 8.99 -14.78
C LYS A 347 9.48 8.16 -13.81
N VAL A 348 9.37 8.61 -12.56
CA VAL A 348 8.59 7.89 -11.53
C VAL A 348 7.13 7.72 -11.96
N ALA A 349 6.52 8.74 -12.57
CA ALA A 349 5.15 8.64 -13.10
C ALA A 349 4.99 7.61 -14.23
N GLN A 350 6.01 7.41 -15.07
CA GLN A 350 5.99 6.40 -16.13
C GLN A 350 6.22 4.99 -15.57
N LEU A 351 7.10 4.88 -14.58
CA LEU A 351 7.35 3.62 -13.88
C LEU A 351 6.10 3.17 -13.14
N SER A 352 5.40 4.05 -12.43
CA SER A 352 4.16 3.69 -11.71
C SER A 352 3.08 3.15 -12.66
N GLY A 353 2.89 3.77 -13.83
CA GLY A 353 1.94 3.26 -14.83
C GLY A 353 2.34 1.88 -15.36
N SER A 354 3.64 1.65 -15.57
CA SER A 354 4.15 0.34 -16.01
C SER A 354 4.02 -0.74 -14.95
N VAL A 355 4.21 -0.39 -13.68
CA VAL A 355 3.98 -1.31 -12.55
C VAL A 355 2.51 -1.68 -12.48
N SER A 356 1.62 -0.68 -12.65
CA SER A 356 0.18 -0.90 -12.64
C SER A 356 -0.27 -1.87 -13.73
N GLU A 357 0.27 -1.72 -14.94
CA GLU A 357 0.00 -2.58 -16.09
C GLU A 357 0.57 -4.00 -15.92
N LEU A 358 1.84 -4.13 -15.51
CA LEU A 358 2.53 -5.42 -15.52
C LEU A 358 2.22 -6.30 -14.31
N THR A 359 1.72 -5.73 -13.22
CA THR A 359 1.45 -6.45 -11.96
C THR A 359 -0.01 -6.44 -11.56
N SER A 360 -0.91 -5.99 -12.44
CA SER A 360 -2.34 -5.86 -12.17
C SER A 360 -2.62 -5.08 -10.88
N TYR A 361 -1.90 -3.98 -10.64
CA TYR A 361 -2.09 -3.21 -9.41
C TYR A 361 -3.42 -2.47 -9.45
N HIS A 362 -4.30 -2.73 -8.50
CA HIS A 362 -5.67 -2.19 -8.50
C HIS A 362 -5.86 -0.93 -7.64
N HIS A 363 -4.85 -0.50 -6.89
CA HIS A 363 -4.93 0.76 -6.15
C HIS A 363 -4.43 1.93 -7.00
N GLY A 364 -4.80 3.16 -6.61
CA GLY A 364 -4.41 4.36 -7.37
C GLY A 364 -2.89 4.53 -7.50
N GLU A 365 -2.44 4.96 -8.68
CA GLU A 365 -1.01 5.14 -9.02
C GLU A 365 -0.25 6.11 -8.08
N VAL A 366 -0.95 7.04 -7.44
CA VAL A 366 -0.36 7.97 -6.45
C VAL A 366 0.30 7.22 -5.29
N SER A 367 -0.30 6.11 -4.86
CA SER A 367 0.27 5.25 -3.82
C SER A 367 1.56 4.56 -4.30
N LEU A 368 1.58 4.09 -5.56
CA LEU A 368 2.78 3.52 -6.18
C LEU A 368 3.88 4.55 -6.38
N GLN A 369 3.54 5.77 -6.80
CA GLN A 369 4.52 6.85 -6.94
C GLN A 369 5.19 7.14 -5.60
N SER A 370 4.41 7.23 -4.52
CA SER A 370 4.93 7.40 -3.16
C SER A 370 5.78 6.21 -2.72
N THR A 371 5.36 4.98 -3.06
CA THR A 371 6.15 3.76 -2.80
C THR A 371 7.51 3.79 -3.50
N ILE A 372 7.55 4.17 -4.78
CA ILE A 372 8.79 4.29 -5.57
C ILE A 372 9.71 5.35 -4.97
N VAL A 373 9.16 6.51 -4.58
CA VAL A 373 9.91 7.59 -3.94
C VAL A 373 10.55 7.08 -2.64
N ASN A 374 9.77 6.46 -1.76
CA ASN A 374 10.27 5.94 -0.48
C ASN A 374 11.34 4.85 -0.65
N MET A 375 11.27 4.03 -1.69
CA MET A 375 12.30 3.02 -1.98
C MET A 375 13.61 3.59 -2.52
N ALA A 376 13.58 4.81 -3.05
CA ALA A 376 14.73 5.52 -3.61
C ALA A 376 15.38 6.50 -2.63
N GLN A 377 14.63 6.99 -1.63
CA GLN A 377 15.11 7.94 -0.63
C GLN A 377 16.41 7.48 0.05
N ASP A 378 17.34 8.41 0.18
CA ASP A 378 18.71 8.14 0.61
C ASP A 378 19.23 9.09 1.71
N TYR A 379 18.40 10.00 2.22
CA TYR A 379 18.72 10.91 3.32
C TYR A 379 18.87 10.17 4.67
N ILE A 380 19.55 10.79 5.65
CA ILE A 380 19.82 10.20 6.97
C ILE A 380 18.50 9.89 7.69
N GLY A 381 18.31 8.63 8.10
CA GLY A 381 17.08 8.14 8.74
C GLY A 381 16.04 7.56 7.77
N SER A 382 16.33 7.47 6.46
CA SER A 382 15.54 6.72 5.48
C SER A 382 16.07 5.29 5.28
N ASN A 383 16.50 4.92 4.07
CA ASN A 383 17.02 3.59 3.76
C ASN A 383 18.55 3.53 3.99
N ASN A 384 19.01 2.54 4.76
CA ASN A 384 20.45 2.22 4.82
C ASN A 384 20.99 1.79 3.46
N LEU A 385 20.18 1.08 2.68
CA LEU A 385 20.52 0.63 1.34
C LEU A 385 19.29 0.73 0.43
N PRO A 386 19.05 1.91 -0.20
CA PRO A 386 17.95 2.08 -1.13
C PRO A 386 18.15 1.14 -2.32
N LEU A 387 17.05 0.55 -2.80
CA LEU A 387 17.08 -0.40 -3.92
C LEU A 387 16.96 0.29 -5.28
N LEU A 388 16.54 1.56 -5.25
CA LEU A 388 16.38 2.44 -6.39
C LEU A 388 17.28 3.68 -6.23
N VAL A 389 17.68 4.28 -7.33
CA VAL A 389 18.46 5.52 -7.35
C VAL A 389 17.51 6.72 -7.31
N ALA A 390 17.79 7.68 -6.44
CA ALA A 390 17.11 8.98 -6.40
C ALA A 390 17.70 9.94 -7.44
N SER A 391 17.24 9.89 -8.70
CA SER A 391 17.67 10.82 -9.75
C SER A 391 16.75 12.06 -9.79
N GLY A 392 17.03 13.02 -8.90
CA GLY A 392 16.25 14.26 -8.72
C GLY A 392 15.96 14.54 -7.25
N GLN A 393 14.94 15.36 -6.98
CA GLN A 393 14.55 15.73 -5.61
C GLN A 393 13.56 14.72 -5.01
N PHE A 394 14.07 13.67 -4.36
CA PHE A 394 13.27 12.60 -3.71
C PHE A 394 12.88 12.91 -2.27
N GLY A 395 13.09 14.16 -1.85
CA GLY A 395 12.88 14.64 -0.49
C GLY A 395 14.16 14.52 0.34
N THR A 396 14.22 15.31 1.41
CA THR A 396 15.42 15.49 2.22
C THR A 396 15.12 15.21 3.69
N ARG A 397 16.16 15.27 4.52
CA ARG A 397 16.02 15.18 5.97
C ARG A 397 15.25 16.35 6.58
N LEU A 398 15.03 17.45 5.84
CA LEU A 398 14.38 18.64 6.37
C LEU A 398 12.95 18.35 6.81
N GLN A 399 12.21 17.56 6.03
CA GLN A 399 10.81 17.20 6.29
C GLN A 399 10.56 15.68 6.30
N GLY A 400 11.62 14.88 6.46
CA GLY A 400 11.52 13.42 6.41
C GLY A 400 10.99 12.93 5.06
N GLY A 401 11.48 13.51 3.96
CA GLY A 401 11.11 13.13 2.61
C GLY A 401 9.78 13.67 2.08
N LYS A 402 9.00 14.41 2.90
CA LYS A 402 7.71 15.01 2.48
C LYS A 402 7.88 16.14 1.46
N ASP A 403 9.07 16.71 1.39
CA ASP A 403 9.52 17.74 0.45
C ASP A 403 9.93 17.15 -0.92
N ALA A 404 9.66 15.86 -1.17
CA ALA A 404 9.88 15.25 -2.47
C ALA A 404 9.10 15.96 -3.59
N ALA A 405 9.77 16.16 -4.73
CA ALA A 405 9.16 16.73 -5.91
C ALA A 405 8.12 15.77 -6.51
N SER A 406 7.16 16.33 -7.26
CA SER A 406 6.15 15.53 -7.97
C SER A 406 6.79 14.45 -8.85
N ALA A 407 6.18 13.26 -8.88
CA ALA A 407 6.59 12.10 -9.69
C ALA A 407 6.78 12.39 -11.20
N ARG A 408 6.27 13.52 -11.68
CA ARG A 408 6.43 14.00 -13.07
C ARG A 408 7.82 14.57 -13.36
N TYR A 409 8.54 15.03 -12.32
CA TYR A 409 9.83 15.71 -12.43
C TYR A 409 11.02 14.82 -12.08
N ILE A 410 10.80 13.80 -11.26
CA ILE A 410 11.85 12.93 -10.73
C ILE A 410 11.98 11.63 -11.52
N PHE A 411 13.21 11.14 -11.61
CA PHE A 411 13.57 9.92 -12.33
C PHE A 411 14.20 8.92 -11.38
N THR A 412 14.11 7.64 -11.73
CA THR A 412 14.75 6.58 -10.96
C THR A 412 15.25 5.48 -11.88
N LYS A 413 16.12 4.62 -11.34
CA LYS A 413 16.58 3.38 -11.95
C LYS A 413 16.95 2.40 -10.86
N LEU A 414 17.15 1.14 -11.24
CA LEU A 414 17.62 0.11 -10.33
C LEU A 414 19.04 0.43 -9.84
N GLN A 415 19.28 0.35 -8.52
CA GLN A 415 20.64 0.43 -7.99
C GLN A 415 21.46 -0.77 -8.48
N PRO A 416 22.73 -0.60 -8.91
CA PRO A 416 23.56 -1.72 -9.35
C PRO A 416 23.70 -2.83 -8.30
N ILE A 417 23.77 -2.46 -7.02
CA ILE A 417 23.87 -3.41 -5.91
C ILE A 417 22.59 -4.27 -5.75
N THR A 418 21.44 -3.81 -6.24
CA THR A 418 20.16 -4.54 -6.08
C THR A 418 20.21 -5.92 -6.73
N ARG A 419 20.89 -6.11 -7.87
CA ARG A 419 21.06 -7.45 -8.47
C ARG A 419 22.15 -8.31 -7.82
N PHE A 420 23.00 -7.73 -6.98
CA PHE A 420 23.84 -8.53 -6.07
C PHE A 420 23.02 -9.04 -4.88
N ILE A 421 22.08 -8.23 -4.38
CA ILE A 421 21.17 -8.61 -3.28
C ILE A 421 20.15 -9.65 -3.75
N PHE A 422 19.48 -9.38 -4.87
CA PHE A 422 18.48 -10.24 -5.50
C PHE A 422 19.09 -10.90 -6.73
N HIS A 423 19.79 -12.01 -6.48
CA HIS A 423 20.61 -12.66 -7.49
C HIS A 423 19.75 -13.22 -8.65
N PRO A 424 20.06 -12.93 -9.93
CA PRO A 424 19.23 -13.32 -11.07
C PRO A 424 18.95 -14.82 -11.19
N SER A 425 19.91 -15.67 -10.81
CA SER A 425 19.71 -17.13 -10.80
C SER A 425 18.65 -17.63 -9.82
N ASP A 426 18.23 -16.80 -8.85
CA ASP A 426 17.12 -17.13 -7.96
C ASP A 426 15.76 -16.80 -8.63
N ASP A 427 15.70 -15.94 -9.65
CA ASP A 427 14.44 -15.46 -10.26
C ASP A 427 13.56 -16.61 -10.79
N ILE A 428 14.16 -17.72 -11.26
CA ILE A 428 13.46 -18.86 -11.88
C ILE A 428 12.88 -19.86 -10.87
N ILE A 429 13.38 -19.85 -9.63
CA ILE A 429 12.94 -20.77 -8.56
C ILE A 429 11.91 -20.13 -7.63
N LEU A 430 11.42 -18.93 -7.96
CA LEU A 430 10.41 -18.22 -7.18
C LEU A 430 9.01 -18.65 -7.58
N ASP A 431 8.11 -18.64 -6.60
CA ASP A 431 6.69 -18.90 -6.82
C ASP A 431 5.97 -17.62 -7.26
N TYR A 432 5.82 -17.46 -8.58
CA TYR A 432 5.10 -16.35 -9.20
C TYR A 432 3.59 -16.48 -9.05
N GLN A 433 2.94 -15.38 -8.65
CA GLN A 433 1.49 -15.33 -8.57
C GLN A 433 0.88 -15.12 -9.96
N THR A 434 -0.39 -15.51 -10.11
CA THR A 434 -1.16 -15.29 -11.33
C THR A 434 -2.43 -14.51 -10.99
N GLU A 435 -2.64 -13.39 -11.68
CA GLU A 435 -3.79 -12.51 -11.48
C GLU A 435 -4.33 -12.09 -12.85
N GLU A 436 -5.66 -12.18 -13.06
CA GLU A 436 -6.30 -11.90 -14.37
C GLU A 436 -5.67 -12.67 -15.56
N ASN A 437 -5.20 -13.91 -15.31
CA ASN A 437 -4.43 -14.76 -16.25
C ASN A 437 -3.04 -14.23 -16.65
N GLN A 438 -2.54 -13.24 -15.93
CA GLN A 438 -1.21 -12.69 -16.11
C GLN A 438 -0.31 -13.12 -14.94
N SER A 439 0.89 -13.60 -15.26
CA SER A 439 1.93 -13.80 -14.24
C SER A 439 2.42 -12.44 -13.74
N ILE A 440 2.29 -12.23 -12.44
CA ILE A 440 2.68 -11.00 -11.73
C ILE A 440 3.91 -11.28 -10.86
N GLU A 441 4.17 -10.49 -9.82
CA GLU A 441 5.31 -10.65 -8.91
C GLU A 441 5.24 -11.96 -8.08
N PRO A 442 6.39 -12.47 -7.58
CA PRO A 442 6.41 -13.63 -6.72
C PRO A 442 5.79 -13.36 -5.35
N ILE A 443 5.46 -14.41 -4.61
CA ILE A 443 4.96 -14.28 -3.23
C ILE A 443 5.97 -13.50 -2.37
N HIS A 444 7.25 -13.85 -2.48
CA HIS A 444 8.37 -13.10 -1.95
C HIS A 444 9.62 -13.29 -2.81
N TYR A 445 10.54 -12.35 -2.76
CA TYR A 445 11.90 -12.57 -3.24
C TYR A 445 12.75 -13.30 -2.18
N VAL A 446 13.93 -13.77 -2.58
CA VAL A 446 14.90 -14.45 -1.70
C VAL A 446 16.25 -13.75 -1.80
N PRO A 447 16.41 -12.58 -1.15
CA PRO A 447 17.69 -11.87 -1.18
C PRO A 447 18.81 -12.72 -0.54
N ILE A 448 20.06 -12.39 -0.81
CA ILE A 448 21.22 -13.09 -0.21
C ILE A 448 21.45 -12.71 1.26
N ILE A 449 20.86 -11.60 1.72
CA ILE A 449 20.84 -11.13 3.12
C ILE A 449 19.43 -10.64 3.47
N PRO A 450 18.99 -10.70 4.74
CA PRO A 450 17.65 -10.27 5.14
C PRO A 450 17.51 -8.75 5.04
N MET A 451 16.92 -8.27 3.95
CA MET A 451 16.75 -6.84 3.71
C MET A 451 15.83 -6.15 4.73
N ILE A 452 14.98 -6.92 5.41
CA ILE A 452 14.16 -6.44 6.53
C ILE A 452 15.00 -5.90 7.69
N LEU A 453 16.19 -6.47 7.95
CA LEU A 453 17.11 -5.97 8.96
C LEU A 453 17.97 -4.82 8.42
N VAL A 454 18.20 -4.76 7.11
CA VAL A 454 18.97 -3.67 6.49
C VAL A 454 18.21 -2.35 6.52
N ASN A 455 17.00 -2.34 5.95
CA ASN A 455 16.20 -1.12 5.78
C ASN A 455 15.09 -0.97 6.83
N GLY A 456 14.90 -1.97 7.70
CA GLY A 456 13.82 -1.94 8.68
C GLY A 456 12.44 -1.98 8.02
N ALA A 457 11.41 -1.79 8.84
CA ALA A 457 10.05 -1.60 8.34
C ALA A 457 9.15 -0.99 9.41
N GLU A 458 8.17 -0.23 8.95
CA GLU A 458 7.05 0.24 9.76
C GLU A 458 5.73 -0.08 9.05
N GLY A 459 4.75 -0.60 9.78
CA GLY A 459 3.46 -0.99 9.22
C GLY A 459 2.36 -1.08 10.26
N MET A 460 1.18 -0.60 9.90
CA MET A 460 -0.03 -0.71 10.71
C MET A 460 -1.11 -1.41 9.90
N GLY A 461 -1.53 -2.58 10.37
CA GLY A 461 -2.66 -3.32 9.79
C GLY A 461 -3.82 -3.43 10.78
N THR A 462 -4.67 -4.43 10.58
CA THR A 462 -5.81 -4.69 11.45
C THR A 462 -5.44 -5.66 12.56
N GLY A 463 -5.43 -5.16 13.81
CA GLY A 463 -5.08 -5.95 15.00
C GLY A 463 -3.57 -6.15 15.19
N TRP A 464 -2.78 -6.00 14.12
CA TRP A 464 -1.33 -6.14 14.11
C TRP A 464 -0.63 -4.85 13.66
N SER A 465 0.61 -4.70 14.09
CA SER A 465 1.52 -3.66 13.64
C SER A 465 2.94 -4.20 13.68
N THR A 466 3.86 -3.50 13.04
CA THR A 466 5.27 -3.86 13.02
C THR A 466 6.12 -2.60 13.01
N PHE A 467 7.22 -2.66 13.76
CA PHE A 467 8.30 -1.72 13.71
C PHE A 467 9.61 -2.49 13.87
N ILE A 468 10.50 -2.40 12.89
CA ILE A 468 11.81 -3.05 12.88
C ILE A 468 12.86 -1.97 12.60
N PRO A 469 13.83 -1.76 13.51
CA PRO A 469 14.91 -0.81 13.27
C PRO A 469 15.90 -1.31 12.22
N THR A 470 16.77 -0.41 11.79
CA THR A 470 17.77 -0.67 10.76
C THR A 470 19.10 -1.12 11.36
N PHE A 471 19.80 -2.02 10.67
CA PHE A 471 21.08 -2.59 11.07
C PHE A 471 22.13 -2.49 9.95
N ASN A 472 23.40 -2.64 10.32
CA ASN A 472 24.51 -2.57 9.37
C ASN A 472 24.54 -3.84 8.51
N PRO A 473 24.48 -3.74 7.16
CA PRO A 473 24.59 -4.90 6.28
C PRO A 473 25.84 -5.74 6.51
N LEU A 474 26.96 -5.12 6.91
CA LEU A 474 28.21 -5.84 7.17
C LEU A 474 28.11 -6.75 8.40
N ASP A 475 27.47 -6.28 9.48
CA ASP A 475 27.25 -7.07 10.69
C ASP A 475 26.30 -8.26 10.43
N ILE A 476 25.29 -8.04 9.58
CA ILE A 476 24.37 -9.09 9.13
C ILE A 476 25.13 -10.18 8.37
N ILE A 477 25.99 -9.80 7.41
CA ILE A 477 26.82 -10.75 6.66
C ILE A 477 27.74 -11.52 7.60
N ASP A 478 28.38 -10.84 8.54
CA ASP A 478 29.30 -11.48 9.49
C ASP A 478 28.58 -12.50 10.38
N ASN A 479 27.36 -12.21 10.83
CA ASN A 479 26.55 -13.17 11.58
C ASN A 479 26.06 -14.36 10.74
N ILE A 480 25.72 -14.16 9.46
CA ILE A 480 25.41 -15.26 8.54
C ILE A 480 26.63 -16.18 8.41
N LEU A 481 27.82 -15.61 8.21
CA LEU A 481 29.07 -16.37 8.10
C LEU A 481 29.41 -17.11 9.41
N LEU A 482 29.14 -16.52 10.57
CA LEU A 482 29.28 -17.20 11.87
C LEU A 482 28.31 -18.39 11.98
N LYS A 483 27.05 -18.20 11.60
CA LYS A 483 26.04 -19.27 11.63
C LYS A 483 26.37 -20.40 10.65
N MET A 484 26.89 -20.11 9.46
CA MET A 484 27.43 -21.12 8.52
C MET A 484 28.56 -21.96 9.13
N GLN A 485 29.37 -21.36 10.02
CA GLN A 485 30.44 -22.03 10.74
C GLN A 485 29.97 -22.72 12.03
N ASN A 486 28.66 -22.79 12.28
CA ASN A 486 28.07 -23.27 13.53
C ASN A 486 28.58 -22.52 14.79
N LYS A 487 28.94 -21.24 14.65
CA LYS A 487 29.33 -20.37 15.75
C LYS A 487 28.14 -19.56 16.24
N SER A 488 28.20 -19.11 17.49
CA SER A 488 27.20 -18.19 18.03
C SER A 488 27.21 -16.85 17.28
N MET A 489 26.01 -16.37 16.93
CA MET A 489 25.84 -15.05 16.35
C MET A 489 26.14 -13.98 17.42
N LYS A 490 26.64 -12.84 16.98
CA LYS A 490 26.94 -11.66 17.81
C LYS A 490 25.76 -10.72 17.83
N PHE A 491 25.63 -9.98 18.92
CA PHE A 491 24.69 -8.86 19.01
C PHE A 491 24.92 -7.86 17.87
N MET A 492 23.84 -7.38 17.26
CA MET A 492 23.85 -6.34 16.24
C MET A 492 23.27 -5.06 16.84
N ASN A 493 24.06 -3.97 16.84
CA ASN A 493 23.56 -2.68 17.27
C ASN A 493 22.78 -2.00 16.13
N MET A 494 21.81 -1.16 16.46
CA MET A 494 21.11 -0.36 15.46
C MET A 494 22.11 0.54 14.71
N TYR A 495 21.90 0.66 13.40
CA TYR A 495 22.76 1.45 12.51
C TYR A 495 21.90 2.25 11.54
N VAL A 496 22.21 3.53 11.40
CA VAL A 496 21.57 4.45 10.44
C VAL A 496 22.66 5.08 9.59
N ARG A 497 22.59 4.88 8.28
CA ARG A 497 23.60 5.37 7.34
C ARG A 497 23.74 6.89 7.43
N GLY A 498 24.98 7.34 7.64
CA GLY A 498 25.33 8.76 7.70
C GLY A 498 24.96 9.48 9.00
N PHE A 499 24.32 8.79 9.96
CA PHE A 499 24.02 9.37 11.27
C PHE A 499 25.31 9.57 12.08
N THR A 500 25.49 10.76 12.64
CA THR A 500 26.73 11.14 13.36
C THR A 500 26.58 11.23 14.88
N GLY A 501 25.36 10.98 15.39
CA GLY A 501 25.06 10.98 16.81
C GLY A 501 25.41 9.66 17.50
N GLU A 502 25.00 9.53 18.77
CA GLU A 502 25.23 8.32 19.57
C GLU A 502 24.01 7.40 19.51
N ILE A 503 24.24 6.09 19.39
CA ILE A 503 23.19 5.06 19.51
C ILE A 503 23.56 4.13 20.66
N VAL A 504 22.78 4.17 21.73
CA VAL A 504 22.98 3.35 22.93
C VAL A 504 21.90 2.28 23.01
N HIS A 505 22.31 1.03 23.21
CA HIS A 505 21.38 -0.08 23.47
C HIS A 505 21.01 -0.11 24.96
N ASP A 506 19.72 0.01 25.25
CA ASP A 506 19.14 -0.19 26.58
C ASP A 506 18.52 -1.58 26.62
N SER A 507 19.34 -2.55 27.06
CA SER A 507 18.96 -3.97 27.12
C SER A 507 17.87 -4.26 28.15
N GLU A 508 17.73 -3.44 29.19
CA GLU A 508 16.72 -3.64 30.24
C GLU A 508 15.31 -3.40 29.70
N ASN A 509 15.17 -2.43 28.79
CA ASN A 509 13.88 -2.01 28.23
C ASN A 509 13.69 -2.44 26.77
N SER A 510 14.56 -3.29 26.23
CA SER A 510 14.55 -3.75 24.83
C SER A 510 14.38 -2.60 23.82
N ARG A 511 15.18 -1.53 23.98
CA ARG A 511 15.08 -0.31 23.16
C ARG A 511 16.45 0.25 22.82
N PHE A 512 16.50 1.07 21.78
CA PHE A 512 17.65 1.92 21.48
C PHE A 512 17.34 3.37 21.86
N VAL A 513 18.35 4.06 22.39
CA VAL A 513 18.33 5.51 22.62
C VAL A 513 19.24 6.15 21.59
N THR A 514 18.67 7.02 20.75
CA THR A 514 19.44 7.81 19.78
C THR A 514 19.61 9.21 20.31
N ARG A 515 20.87 9.70 20.31
CA ARG A 515 21.21 11.02 20.82
C ARG A 515 21.76 11.91 19.71
N GLY A 516 21.25 13.14 19.67
CA GLY A 516 21.82 14.20 18.85
C GLY A 516 23.19 14.64 19.37
N LYS A 517 23.88 15.48 18.58
CA LYS A 517 25.19 16.03 18.94
C LYS A 517 25.05 17.50 19.27
N ILE A 518 25.54 17.87 20.46
CA ILE A 518 25.47 19.23 20.99
C ILE A 518 26.80 19.60 21.63
N ARG A 519 27.23 20.84 21.46
CA ARG A 519 28.43 21.38 22.12
C ARG A 519 28.25 22.81 22.56
N VAL A 520 28.83 23.18 23.69
CA VAL A 520 28.94 24.57 24.13
C VAL A 520 30.01 25.27 23.29
N LYS A 521 29.66 26.37 22.64
CA LYS A 521 30.60 27.19 21.86
C LYS A 521 31.25 28.26 22.73
N ASP A 522 30.45 28.93 23.56
CA ASP A 522 30.88 29.92 24.55
C ASP A 522 29.80 30.05 25.65
N ALA A 523 30.02 30.96 26.61
CA ALA A 523 29.14 31.16 27.77
C ALA A 523 27.66 31.46 27.43
N ARG A 524 27.34 31.86 26.19
CA ARG A 524 25.96 32.17 25.77
C ARG A 524 25.52 31.43 24.52
N HIS A 525 26.38 30.62 23.90
CA HIS A 525 26.05 29.94 22.65
C HIS A 525 26.25 28.44 22.73
N VAL A 526 25.24 27.71 22.27
CA VAL A 526 25.25 26.26 22.13
C VAL A 526 25.02 25.91 20.67
N VAL A 527 25.75 24.91 20.18
CA VAL A 527 25.68 24.43 18.79
C VAL A 527 25.12 23.02 18.76
N ILE A 528 24.02 22.84 18.04
CA ILE A 528 23.40 21.54 17.77
C ILE A 528 23.84 21.12 16.36
N GLU A 529 24.62 20.04 16.28
CA GLU A 529 25.25 19.53 15.06
C GLU A 529 24.54 18.28 14.50
N GLU A 530 23.69 17.62 15.30
CA GLU A 530 22.93 16.45 14.89
C GLU A 530 21.65 16.31 15.72
N LEU A 531 20.57 15.81 15.10
CA LEU A 531 19.29 15.52 15.76
C LEU A 531 19.10 14.00 15.93
N PRO A 532 18.38 13.54 16.97
CA PRO A 532 17.99 12.13 17.10
C PRO A 532 17.30 11.60 15.85
N VAL A 533 17.45 10.29 15.61
CA VAL A 533 16.82 9.61 14.47
C VAL A 533 15.29 9.80 14.55
N GLY A 534 14.67 10.14 13.42
CA GLY A 534 13.24 10.41 13.32
C GLY A 534 12.83 11.84 13.70
N LYS A 535 13.77 12.73 14.06
CA LYS A 535 13.50 14.17 14.20
C LYS A 535 13.98 14.94 12.98
N TRP A 536 13.04 15.62 12.33
CA TRP A 536 13.29 16.37 11.10
C TRP A 536 13.63 17.83 11.41
N THR A 537 14.43 18.45 10.54
CA THR A 537 15.00 19.78 10.78
C THR A 537 13.93 20.86 10.89
N GLU A 538 12.90 20.82 10.05
CA GLU A 538 11.84 21.83 10.04
C GLU A 538 10.92 21.68 11.27
N ASP A 539 10.49 20.45 11.59
CA ASP A 539 9.71 20.16 12.80
C ASP A 539 10.47 20.61 14.08
N TYR A 540 11.79 20.42 14.10
CA TYR A 540 12.63 20.85 15.22
C TYR A 540 12.79 22.37 15.29
N LYS A 541 12.89 23.03 14.14
CA LYS A 541 12.93 24.49 14.03
C LYS A 541 11.63 25.12 14.54
N GLU A 542 10.47 24.61 14.11
CA GLU A 542 9.18 25.05 14.62
C GLU A 542 9.13 24.91 16.16
N TRP A 543 9.61 23.78 16.67
CA TRP A 543 9.71 23.57 18.11
C TRP A 543 10.62 24.60 18.82
N LEU A 544 11.77 24.95 18.25
CA LEU A 544 12.66 25.99 18.82
C LEU A 544 11.98 27.36 18.86
N VAL A 545 11.22 27.71 17.81
CA VAL A 545 10.43 28.95 17.74
C VAL A 545 9.35 28.96 18.82
N ASP A 546 8.64 27.85 19.01
CA ASP A 546 7.62 27.70 20.06
C ASP A 546 8.20 27.81 21.48
N GLN A 547 9.50 27.60 21.67
CA GLN A 547 10.18 27.80 22.95
C GLN A 547 10.68 29.24 23.16
N ASP A 548 10.43 30.17 22.22
CA ASP A 548 10.91 31.56 22.24
C ASP A 548 12.45 31.69 22.37
N LEU A 549 13.18 30.73 21.79
CA LEU A 549 14.64 30.74 21.79
C LEU A 549 15.19 31.54 20.61
N LYS A 550 16.25 32.32 20.84
CA LYS A 550 16.97 33.04 19.77
C LYS A 550 18.02 32.11 19.15
N PHE A 551 17.93 31.84 17.85
CA PHE A 551 18.89 30.97 17.17
C PHE A 551 19.20 31.42 15.73
N THR A 552 20.31 30.92 15.19
CA THR A 552 20.66 31.02 13.76
C THR A 552 20.83 29.63 13.16
N GLU A 553 20.54 29.54 11.85
CA GLU A 553 20.54 28.29 11.08
C GLU A 553 21.69 28.30 10.07
N HIS A 554 22.47 27.22 10.05
CA HIS A 554 23.56 27.01 9.07
C HIS A 554 23.56 25.57 8.52
N HIS A 555 22.39 24.93 8.51
CA HIS A 555 22.22 23.56 8.03
C HIS A 555 22.18 23.46 6.49
N SER A 556 22.32 22.24 5.97
CA SER A 556 22.10 21.90 4.56
C SER A 556 20.94 20.91 4.42
N ASP A 557 20.69 20.43 3.20
CA ASP A 557 19.80 19.30 2.90
C ASP A 557 20.25 17.97 3.54
N THR A 558 21.49 17.90 4.01
CA THR A 558 22.17 16.69 4.48
C THR A 558 22.65 16.79 5.94
N THR A 559 22.96 18.00 6.41
CA THR A 559 23.57 18.24 7.74
C THR A 559 22.71 19.16 8.60
N VAL A 560 22.80 19.03 9.92
CA VAL A 560 22.12 19.93 10.88
C VAL A 560 23.13 20.85 11.53
N HIS A 561 22.77 22.13 11.68
CA HIS A 561 23.57 23.10 12.40
C HIS A 561 22.70 24.25 12.92
N PHE A 562 22.35 24.23 14.21
CA PHE A 562 21.69 25.33 14.90
C PHE A 562 22.65 25.97 15.91
N VAL A 563 22.69 27.30 15.95
CA VAL A 563 23.39 28.05 17.01
C VAL A 563 22.36 28.76 17.87
N VAL A 564 22.14 28.25 19.08
CA VAL A 564 21.17 28.79 20.02
C VAL A 564 21.87 29.74 20.99
N LYS A 565 21.29 30.93 21.20
CA LYS A 565 21.81 31.99 22.06
C LYS A 565 20.98 32.11 23.33
N PHE A 566 21.67 32.14 24.47
CA PHE A 566 21.10 32.32 25.80
C PHE A 566 21.40 33.71 26.37
N GLU A 567 20.56 34.15 27.31
CA GLU A 567 20.79 35.37 28.09
C GLU A 567 21.78 35.14 29.25
N SER A 568 21.76 33.93 29.82
CA SER A 568 22.66 33.44 30.87
C SER A 568 23.38 32.16 30.45
N GLU A 569 24.33 31.68 31.26
CA GLU A 569 24.98 30.39 30.99
C GLU A 569 23.94 29.26 30.92
N PRO A 570 24.05 28.37 29.93
CA PRO A 570 23.15 27.22 29.82
C PRO A 570 23.40 26.24 30.98
N GLY A 571 22.33 25.64 31.51
CA GLY A 571 22.44 24.61 32.56
C GLY A 571 23.08 23.30 32.08
N ASP A 572 23.33 22.38 33.02
CA ASP A 572 24.19 21.21 32.79
C ASP A 572 23.60 20.14 31.84
N ASP A 573 22.28 19.94 31.81
CA ASP A 573 21.65 18.88 30.99
C ASP A 573 21.07 19.43 29.68
N LEU A 574 22.00 19.82 28.79
CA LEU A 574 21.66 20.35 27.46
C LEU A 574 20.93 19.34 26.57
N ILE A 575 21.26 18.06 26.67
CA ILE A 575 20.65 17.01 25.86
C ILE A 575 19.16 16.93 26.16
N LYS A 576 18.77 16.90 27.44
CA LYS A 576 17.37 16.86 27.84
C LYS A 576 16.65 18.17 27.56
N LEU A 577 17.29 19.30 27.83
CA LEU A 577 16.72 20.63 27.57
C LEU A 577 16.30 20.79 26.10
N PHE A 578 17.17 20.38 25.17
CA PHE A 578 16.94 20.48 23.73
C PHE A 578 16.22 19.27 23.13
N LYS A 579 15.73 18.35 23.97
CA LYS A 579 15.09 17.10 23.56
C LYS A 579 15.95 16.34 22.51
N LEU A 580 17.26 16.26 22.72
CA LEU A 580 18.19 15.58 21.82
C LEU A 580 18.31 14.09 22.14
N GLU A 581 17.25 13.47 22.67
CA GLU A 581 17.10 12.02 22.79
C GLU A 581 15.78 11.57 22.17
N SER A 582 15.81 10.44 21.46
CA SER A 582 14.64 9.69 20.99
C SER A 582 14.83 8.21 21.29
N THR A 583 13.75 7.54 21.69
CA THR A 583 13.74 6.11 21.97
C THR A 583 13.10 5.32 20.83
N ILE A 584 13.66 4.15 20.55
CA ILE A 584 13.21 3.24 19.49
C ILE A 584 13.03 1.85 20.12
N SER A 585 11.78 1.40 20.20
CA SER A 585 11.45 0.10 20.82
C SER A 585 11.66 -1.06 19.84
N MET A 586 12.20 -2.18 20.33
CA MET A 586 12.24 -3.46 19.60
C MET A 586 11.09 -4.40 19.97
N SER A 587 10.13 -3.96 20.78
CA SER A 587 9.09 -4.83 21.34
C SER A 587 8.07 -5.39 20.35
N ASN A 588 8.08 -4.94 19.09
CA ASN A 588 7.03 -5.20 18.10
C ASN A 588 7.56 -5.48 16.69
N MET A 589 8.34 -6.55 16.54
CA MET A 589 8.86 -7.01 15.24
C MET A 589 7.95 -8.11 14.68
N THR A 590 6.85 -7.72 14.06
CA THR A 590 5.88 -8.67 13.46
C THR A 590 6.11 -8.77 11.95
N LEU A 591 6.21 -9.98 11.42
CA LEU A 591 6.45 -10.25 9.99
C LEU A 591 5.54 -11.37 9.49
N PHE A 592 5.31 -11.40 8.18
CA PHE A 592 4.78 -12.61 7.55
C PHE A 592 5.87 -13.66 7.40
N ASP A 593 5.57 -14.89 7.82
CA ASP A 593 6.39 -16.09 7.64
C ASP A 593 5.49 -17.16 7.01
N GLY A 594 5.56 -17.30 5.68
CA GLY A 594 4.53 -17.98 4.91
C GLY A 594 3.20 -17.20 4.96
N ASP A 595 2.09 -17.92 5.14
CA ASP A 595 0.74 -17.33 5.23
C ASP A 595 0.41 -16.73 6.61
N GLY A 596 1.29 -16.93 7.61
CA GLY A 596 1.06 -16.54 9.00
C GLY A 596 1.83 -15.30 9.44
N LEU A 597 1.31 -14.59 10.43
CA LEU A 597 2.03 -13.51 11.12
C LEU A 597 2.78 -14.07 12.34
N VAL A 598 4.08 -13.78 12.41
CA VAL A 598 4.97 -14.17 13.51
C VAL A 598 5.55 -12.92 14.15
N LYS A 599 5.47 -12.84 15.47
CA LYS A 599 6.20 -11.85 16.25
C LYS A 599 7.58 -12.41 16.60
N CYS A 600 8.62 -11.75 16.15
CA CYS A 600 10.01 -12.09 16.49
C CYS A 600 10.43 -11.32 17.74
N ASP A 601 11.23 -11.96 18.60
CA ASP A 601 11.64 -11.39 19.88
C ASP A 601 12.83 -10.45 19.74
N ASP A 602 13.79 -10.79 18.87
CA ASP A 602 14.99 -10.01 18.63
C ASP A 602 15.45 -10.08 17.14
N PRO A 603 16.40 -9.24 16.70
CA PRO A 603 16.91 -9.27 15.32
C PRO A 603 17.62 -10.57 14.92
N LEU A 604 18.17 -11.33 15.88
CA LEU A 604 18.85 -12.60 15.63
C LEU A 604 17.85 -13.75 15.39
N ASP A 605 16.66 -13.70 15.99
CA ASP A 605 15.54 -14.60 15.65
C ASP A 605 15.14 -14.44 14.18
N ILE A 606 14.96 -13.19 13.72
CA ILE A 606 14.70 -12.88 12.30
C ILE A 606 15.82 -13.45 11.40
N LEU A 607 17.08 -13.19 11.77
CA LEU A 607 18.23 -13.67 11.01
C LEU A 607 18.31 -15.20 10.95
N SER A 608 17.98 -15.86 12.05
CA SER A 608 17.97 -17.33 12.15
C SER A 608 16.91 -17.94 11.24
N ARG A 609 15.67 -17.44 11.31
CA ARG A 609 14.56 -17.90 10.45
C ARG A 609 14.84 -17.68 8.98
N PHE A 610 15.35 -16.50 8.63
CA PHE A 610 15.77 -16.18 7.28
C PHE A 610 16.85 -17.14 6.79
N TYR A 611 17.84 -17.45 7.62
CA TYR A 611 18.97 -18.29 7.24
C TYR A 611 18.52 -19.70 6.83
N ASP A 612 17.65 -20.31 7.63
CA ASP A 612 17.19 -21.68 7.39
C ASP A 612 16.41 -21.77 6.07
N GLN A 613 15.55 -20.79 5.80
CA GLN A 613 14.80 -20.69 4.54
C GLN A 613 15.73 -20.37 3.35
N ARG A 614 16.65 -19.40 3.50
CA ARG A 614 17.55 -19.01 2.42
C ARG A 614 18.48 -20.15 2.00
N LEU A 615 18.98 -20.94 2.95
CA LEU A 615 19.80 -22.12 2.65
C LEU A 615 19.01 -23.17 1.84
N ALA A 616 17.72 -23.36 2.14
CA ALA A 616 16.85 -24.24 1.35
C ALA A 616 16.71 -23.73 -0.09
N PHE A 617 16.51 -22.42 -0.29
CA PHE A 617 16.50 -21.82 -1.64
C PHE A 617 17.83 -21.95 -2.38
N TYR A 618 18.97 -21.87 -1.70
CA TYR A 618 20.27 -22.15 -2.34
C TYR A 618 20.41 -23.61 -2.81
N ARG A 619 19.84 -24.57 -2.07
CA ARG A 619 19.76 -25.96 -2.54
C ARG A 619 18.90 -26.07 -3.80
N SER A 620 17.74 -25.42 -3.82
CA SER A 620 16.87 -25.36 -5.01
C SER A 620 17.56 -24.69 -6.20
N ARG A 621 18.25 -23.57 -5.98
CA ARG A 621 19.05 -22.87 -7.00
C ARG A 621 20.13 -23.78 -7.57
N ARG A 622 20.90 -24.46 -6.72
CA ARG A 622 21.95 -25.39 -7.14
C ARG A 622 21.38 -26.53 -8.00
N ASN A 623 20.28 -27.13 -7.56
CA ASN A 623 19.63 -28.21 -8.31
C ASN A 623 19.12 -27.72 -9.68
N HIS A 624 18.56 -26.51 -9.74
CA HIS A 624 18.13 -25.91 -10.99
C HIS A 624 19.30 -25.60 -11.92
N LEU A 625 20.40 -25.02 -11.42
CA LEU A 625 21.61 -24.75 -12.19
C LEU A 625 22.23 -26.04 -12.76
N ILE A 626 22.31 -27.10 -11.95
CA ILE A 626 22.74 -28.42 -12.39
C ILE A 626 21.85 -28.94 -13.51
N LYS A 627 20.53 -28.87 -13.34
CA LYS A 627 19.57 -29.29 -14.37
C LYS A 627 19.75 -28.50 -15.67
N SER A 628 19.83 -27.18 -15.58
CA SER A 628 20.04 -26.29 -16.74
C SER A 628 21.35 -26.62 -17.48
N LEU A 629 22.44 -26.88 -16.75
CA LEU A 629 23.72 -27.27 -17.36
C LEU A 629 23.64 -28.65 -18.03
N ILE A 630 22.94 -29.61 -17.43
CA ILE A 630 22.70 -30.93 -18.06
C ILE A 630 21.92 -30.76 -19.36
N ASP A 631 20.86 -29.96 -19.35
CA ASP A 631 20.03 -29.70 -20.53
C ASP A 631 20.86 -28.99 -21.63
N GLU A 632 21.66 -27.97 -21.28
CA GLU A 632 22.56 -27.29 -22.21
C GLU A 632 23.64 -28.21 -22.79
N ILE A 633 24.27 -29.05 -21.96
CA ILE A 633 25.27 -30.03 -22.41
C ILE A 633 24.62 -31.02 -23.37
N THR A 634 23.43 -31.52 -23.05
CA THR A 634 22.68 -32.47 -23.91
C THR A 634 22.40 -31.85 -25.28
N LEU A 635 21.97 -30.59 -25.31
CA LEU A 635 21.75 -29.84 -26.54
C LEU A 635 23.04 -29.66 -27.36
N LEU A 636 24.17 -29.36 -26.71
CA LEU A 636 25.47 -29.19 -27.37
C LEU A 636 26.03 -30.53 -27.88
N VAL A 637 25.87 -31.62 -27.13
CA VAL A 637 26.22 -32.99 -27.57
C VAL A 637 25.42 -33.33 -28.83
N GLY A 638 24.10 -33.12 -28.82
CA GLY A 638 23.23 -33.38 -29.96
C GLY A 638 23.66 -32.59 -31.21
N LYS A 639 23.93 -31.28 -31.05
CA LYS A 639 24.46 -30.44 -32.13
C LYS A 639 25.80 -30.93 -32.66
N LYS A 640 26.73 -31.31 -31.78
CA LYS A 640 28.04 -31.81 -32.17
C LYS A 640 27.92 -33.11 -32.98
N LEU A 641 27.19 -34.10 -32.46
CA LEU A 641 26.98 -35.39 -33.14
C LEU A 641 26.35 -35.20 -34.52
N PHE A 642 25.34 -34.34 -34.61
CA PHE A 642 24.68 -34.04 -35.89
C PHE A 642 25.63 -33.39 -36.91
N LEU A 643 26.38 -32.38 -36.48
CA LEU A 643 27.34 -31.69 -37.36
C LEU A 643 28.49 -32.61 -37.79
N GLU A 644 29.07 -33.38 -36.88
CA GLU A 644 30.13 -34.34 -37.17
C GLU A 644 29.65 -35.42 -38.15
N HIS A 645 28.42 -35.91 -37.98
CA HIS A 645 27.83 -36.91 -38.87
C HIS A 645 27.64 -36.37 -40.30
N LEU A 646 27.08 -35.16 -40.44
CA LEU A 646 26.80 -34.57 -41.75
C LEU A 646 28.06 -34.04 -42.47
N VAL A 647 29.00 -33.44 -41.74
CA VAL A 647 30.26 -32.91 -42.31
C VAL A 647 31.26 -34.04 -42.58
N GLY A 648 31.18 -35.14 -41.83
CA GLY A 648 32.08 -36.29 -41.93
C GLY A 648 31.96 -37.12 -43.22
N GLY A 649 30.87 -36.98 -43.98
CA GLY A 649 30.70 -37.73 -45.23
C GLY A 649 29.63 -37.16 -46.17
N LYS A 650 29.97 -36.99 -47.46
CA LYS A 650 29.04 -36.52 -48.49
C LYS A 650 27.81 -37.43 -48.66
N GLU A 651 27.92 -38.72 -48.36
CA GLU A 651 26.80 -39.68 -48.42
C GLU A 651 25.79 -39.45 -47.29
N ASN A 652 26.25 -39.14 -46.08
CA ASN A 652 25.37 -38.87 -44.94
C ASN A 652 24.50 -37.62 -45.18
N LEU A 653 25.09 -36.57 -45.76
CA LEU A 653 24.36 -35.36 -46.13
C LEU A 653 23.28 -35.64 -47.19
N LYS A 654 23.61 -36.44 -48.21
CA LYS A 654 22.63 -36.85 -49.23
C LYS A 654 21.52 -37.70 -48.64
N GLN A 655 21.87 -38.66 -47.78
CA GLN A 655 20.90 -39.51 -47.10
C GLN A 655 19.94 -38.67 -46.28
N PHE A 656 20.45 -37.79 -45.43
CA PHE A 656 19.62 -36.91 -44.60
C PHE A 656 18.73 -35.98 -45.42
N ALA A 657 19.25 -35.41 -46.50
CA ALA A 657 18.48 -34.54 -47.40
C ALA A 657 17.37 -35.27 -48.18
N SER A 658 17.44 -36.60 -48.27
CA SER A 658 16.45 -37.44 -48.95
C SER A 658 15.37 -38.04 -48.03
N LEU A 659 15.45 -37.80 -46.72
CA LEU A 659 14.49 -38.33 -45.75
C LEU A 659 13.17 -37.54 -45.80
N ASP A 660 12.06 -38.26 -45.69
CA ASP A 660 10.77 -37.67 -45.39
C ASP A 660 10.70 -37.23 -43.92
N ARG A 661 9.82 -36.27 -43.63
CA ARG A 661 9.67 -35.66 -42.30
C ARG A 661 9.45 -36.71 -41.19
N GLN A 662 8.75 -37.80 -41.48
CA GLN A 662 8.47 -38.89 -40.55
C GLN A 662 9.72 -39.71 -40.17
N ASP A 663 10.73 -39.75 -41.03
CA ASP A 663 11.96 -40.54 -40.85
C ASP A 663 13.12 -39.73 -40.24
N MET A 664 12.98 -38.40 -40.17
CA MET A 664 14.02 -37.52 -39.62
C MET A 664 14.29 -37.80 -38.13
N ILE A 665 13.26 -37.95 -37.30
CA ILE A 665 13.43 -38.24 -35.87
C ILE A 665 14.05 -39.63 -35.64
N PRO A 666 13.56 -40.72 -36.26
CA PRO A 666 14.23 -42.02 -36.21
C PRO A 666 15.71 -41.97 -36.61
N TYR A 667 16.02 -41.21 -37.66
CA TYR A 667 17.40 -40.99 -38.09
C TYR A 667 18.24 -40.26 -37.04
N LEU A 668 17.73 -39.17 -36.45
CA LEU A 668 18.42 -38.42 -35.38
C LEU A 668 18.69 -39.29 -34.14
N LYS A 669 17.72 -40.10 -33.73
CA LYS A 669 17.90 -41.07 -32.63
C LYS A 669 18.97 -42.10 -32.96
N ARG A 670 19.02 -42.59 -34.20
CA ARG A 670 20.04 -43.57 -34.66
C ARG A 670 21.46 -43.02 -34.58
N ILE A 671 21.66 -41.73 -34.85
CA ILE A 671 22.97 -41.08 -34.73
C ILE A 671 23.29 -40.60 -33.30
N GLY A 672 22.42 -40.90 -32.33
CA GLY A 672 22.63 -40.63 -30.91
C GLY A 672 22.20 -39.23 -30.44
N VAL A 673 21.47 -38.47 -31.26
CA VAL A 673 20.89 -37.18 -30.82
C VAL A 673 19.73 -37.47 -29.88
N GLN A 674 19.75 -36.85 -28.71
CA GLN A 674 18.70 -36.96 -27.69
C GLN A 674 17.68 -35.83 -27.83
N SER A 675 16.45 -36.10 -27.40
CA SER A 675 15.41 -35.06 -27.28
C SER A 675 15.78 -34.10 -26.16
N SER A 676 15.55 -32.80 -26.39
CA SER A 676 15.72 -31.77 -25.37
C SER A 676 14.54 -31.66 -24.40
N ASP A 677 13.46 -32.42 -24.63
CA ASP A 677 12.22 -32.31 -23.87
C ASP A 677 12.05 -33.56 -22.99
N ALA A 678 12.46 -33.47 -21.72
CA ALA A 678 12.57 -34.60 -20.78
C ALA A 678 11.22 -35.15 -20.25
N GLY A 679 10.11 -34.86 -20.93
CA GLY A 679 8.77 -35.33 -20.57
C GLY A 679 7.71 -35.16 -21.67
N GLY A 680 8.12 -34.82 -22.91
CA GLY A 680 7.25 -34.72 -24.07
C GLY A 680 7.12 -36.04 -24.82
N ASP A 681 6.24 -36.07 -25.84
CA ASP A 681 6.17 -37.20 -26.76
C ASP A 681 7.53 -37.37 -27.46
N GLU A 682 8.15 -38.55 -27.35
CA GLU A 682 9.49 -38.80 -27.89
C GLU A 682 9.57 -38.66 -29.42
N ASN A 683 8.43 -38.52 -30.09
CA ASN A 683 8.30 -38.30 -31.53
C ASN A 683 7.90 -36.85 -31.87
N ASP A 684 7.88 -35.93 -30.90
CA ASP A 684 7.65 -34.50 -31.16
C ASP A 684 8.92 -33.85 -31.74
N GLU A 685 8.79 -33.27 -32.93
CA GLU A 685 9.85 -32.52 -33.60
C GLU A 685 10.39 -31.36 -32.76
N LYS A 686 9.57 -30.81 -31.85
CA LYS A 686 10.01 -29.75 -30.94
C LYS A 686 11.20 -30.18 -30.08
N GLY A 687 11.27 -31.45 -29.67
CA GLY A 687 12.40 -32.00 -28.91
C GLY A 687 13.72 -32.04 -29.69
N PHE A 688 13.66 -32.01 -31.02
CA PHE A 688 14.81 -32.04 -31.92
C PHE A 688 15.06 -30.71 -32.65
N ALA A 689 14.30 -29.66 -32.32
CA ALA A 689 14.40 -28.34 -32.94
C ALA A 689 15.82 -27.75 -32.86
N HIS A 690 16.60 -28.11 -31.83
CA HIS A 690 17.96 -27.63 -31.61
C HIS A 690 18.98 -28.09 -32.69
N VAL A 691 18.67 -29.17 -33.42
CA VAL A 691 19.44 -29.62 -34.60
C VAL A 691 18.71 -29.34 -35.91
N LEU A 692 17.39 -29.53 -35.94
CA LEU A 692 16.59 -29.35 -37.16
C LEU A 692 16.53 -27.89 -37.64
N ASN A 693 16.60 -26.93 -36.72
CA ASN A 693 16.58 -25.50 -37.05
C ASN A 693 17.99 -24.91 -37.27
N LEU A 694 19.04 -25.74 -37.36
CA LEU A 694 20.38 -25.25 -37.64
C LEU A 694 20.45 -24.67 -39.07
N PRO A 695 20.91 -23.41 -39.25
CA PRO A 695 21.13 -22.86 -40.58
C PRO A 695 22.16 -23.67 -41.37
N ILE A 696 21.95 -23.86 -42.68
CA ILE A 696 22.84 -24.68 -43.54
C ILE A 696 24.30 -24.18 -43.50
N TRP A 697 24.54 -22.87 -43.39
CA TRP A 697 25.90 -22.33 -43.30
C TRP A 697 26.65 -22.78 -42.03
N ASN A 698 25.95 -23.28 -41.00
CA ASN A 698 26.56 -23.84 -39.78
C ASN A 698 27.12 -25.26 -40.02
N LEU A 699 26.83 -25.89 -41.16
CA LEU A 699 27.34 -27.23 -41.51
C LEU A 699 28.81 -27.16 -41.98
N ASN A 700 29.72 -26.77 -41.09
CA ASN A 700 31.13 -26.63 -41.40
C ASN A 700 32.02 -27.01 -40.19
N LYS A 701 33.32 -27.22 -40.44
CA LYS A 701 34.28 -27.63 -39.39
C LYS A 701 34.46 -26.59 -38.29
N MET A 702 34.49 -25.30 -38.65
CA MET A 702 34.63 -24.20 -37.69
C MET A 702 33.49 -24.19 -36.65
N GLN A 703 32.27 -24.53 -37.07
CA GLN A 703 31.14 -24.62 -36.15
C GLN A 703 31.24 -25.83 -35.22
N ILE A 704 31.78 -26.97 -35.70
CA ILE A 704 32.05 -28.15 -34.85
C ILE A 704 33.05 -27.79 -33.76
N GLU A 705 34.12 -27.09 -34.11
CA GLU A 705 35.13 -26.59 -33.15
C GLU A 705 34.49 -25.68 -32.11
N LYS A 706 33.71 -24.67 -32.56
CA LYS A 706 32.99 -23.76 -31.67
C LYS A 706 32.02 -24.46 -30.71
N VAL A 707 31.24 -25.43 -31.19
CA VAL A 707 30.33 -26.21 -30.34
C VAL A 707 31.12 -27.08 -29.36
N THR A 708 32.27 -27.63 -29.79
CA THR A 708 33.15 -28.42 -28.92
C THR A 708 33.75 -27.57 -27.79
N GLU A 709 34.23 -26.37 -28.10
CA GLU A 709 34.71 -25.42 -27.08
C GLU A 709 33.62 -25.06 -26.06
N GLN A 710 32.40 -24.75 -26.55
CA GLN A 710 31.25 -24.47 -25.67
C GLN A 710 30.91 -25.66 -24.78
N LEU A 711 30.94 -26.87 -25.33
CA LEU A 711 30.65 -28.10 -24.61
C LEU A 711 31.68 -28.39 -23.50
N GLU A 712 32.97 -28.23 -23.79
CA GLU A 712 34.02 -28.40 -22.78
C GLU A 712 33.94 -27.32 -21.68
N MET A 713 33.62 -26.07 -22.04
CA MET A 713 33.35 -25.01 -21.06
C MET A 713 32.18 -25.36 -20.14
N ARG A 714 31.03 -25.80 -20.68
CA ARG A 714 29.87 -26.20 -19.86
C ARG A 714 30.13 -27.42 -18.99
N LYS A 715 30.88 -28.41 -19.49
CA LYS A 715 31.31 -29.55 -18.67
C LYS A 715 32.22 -29.13 -17.53
N SER A 716 33.11 -28.16 -17.77
CA SER A 716 33.97 -27.60 -16.71
C SER A 716 33.13 -26.90 -15.63
N GLU A 717 32.20 -26.02 -16.03
CA GLU A 717 31.26 -25.36 -15.12
C GLU A 717 30.45 -26.37 -14.28
N MET A 718 29.98 -27.44 -14.92
CA MET A 718 29.25 -28.52 -14.25
C MET A 718 30.15 -29.30 -13.25
N SER A 719 31.42 -29.52 -13.59
CA SER A 719 32.39 -30.15 -12.69
C SER A 719 32.66 -29.28 -11.45
N GLU A 720 32.80 -27.96 -11.64
CA GLU A 720 32.97 -27.01 -10.54
C GLU A 720 31.72 -26.95 -9.65
N LEU A 721 30.53 -26.83 -10.24
CA LEU A 721 29.27 -26.76 -9.50
C LEU A 721 28.99 -28.04 -8.68
N ASN A 722 29.39 -29.20 -9.19
CA ASN A 722 29.28 -30.48 -8.47
C ASN A 722 30.23 -30.57 -7.27
N LYS A 723 31.37 -29.87 -7.29
CA LYS A 723 32.33 -29.81 -6.16
C LYS A 723 31.86 -28.84 -5.07
N SER A 724 31.13 -27.80 -5.42
CA SER A 724 30.54 -26.85 -4.47
C SER A 724 29.23 -27.34 -3.88
N ASP A 725 28.98 -27.05 -2.61
CA ASP A 725 27.68 -27.22 -1.98
C ASP A 725 26.83 -25.93 -2.01
N ALA A 726 25.64 -25.97 -1.41
CA ALA A 726 24.75 -24.81 -1.34
C ALA A 726 25.30 -23.67 -0.44
N MET A 727 26.09 -23.98 0.59
CA MET A 727 26.71 -22.99 1.46
C MET A 727 27.87 -22.30 0.77
N ASP A 728 28.68 -23.02 0.00
CA ASP A 728 29.79 -22.46 -0.78
C ASP A 728 29.29 -21.41 -1.78
N LEU A 729 28.23 -21.73 -2.54
CA LEU A 729 27.58 -20.80 -3.46
C LEU A 729 27.09 -19.53 -2.75
N TRP A 730 26.50 -19.69 -1.56
CA TRP A 730 26.04 -18.55 -0.78
C TRP A 730 27.20 -17.71 -0.26
N LYS A 731 28.26 -18.35 0.22
CA LYS A 731 29.47 -17.68 0.70
C LYS A 731 30.16 -16.85 -0.38
N ASP A 732 30.18 -17.34 -1.62
CA ASP A 732 30.71 -16.61 -2.77
C ASP A 732 29.88 -15.36 -3.08
N ASP A 733 28.55 -15.49 -3.10
CA ASP A 733 27.62 -14.37 -3.31
C ASP A 733 27.75 -13.33 -2.18
N LEU A 734 27.86 -13.76 -0.93
CA LEU A 734 28.10 -12.88 0.23
C LEU A 734 29.43 -12.15 0.13
N THR A 735 30.49 -12.80 -0.33
CA THR A 735 31.82 -12.20 -0.51
C THR A 735 31.77 -11.11 -1.58
N LYS A 736 31.12 -11.38 -2.71
CA LYS A 736 30.89 -10.41 -3.78
C LYS A 736 30.07 -9.22 -3.26
N LEU A 737 28.97 -9.47 -2.55
CA LEU A 737 28.15 -8.41 -1.98
C LEU A 737 28.92 -7.56 -0.97
N LYS A 738 29.63 -8.19 -0.02
CA LYS A 738 30.45 -7.51 0.98
C LYS A 738 31.46 -6.57 0.32
N SER A 739 32.10 -7.00 -0.76
CA SER A 739 33.04 -6.15 -1.52
C SER A 739 32.39 -4.92 -2.15
N GLN A 740 31.13 -5.01 -2.58
CA GLN A 740 30.38 -3.87 -3.13
C GLN A 740 29.88 -2.95 -2.03
N LEU A 741 29.39 -3.49 -0.90
CA LEU A 741 28.96 -2.71 0.26
C LEU A 741 30.10 -1.86 0.83
N ILE A 742 31.30 -2.43 0.94
CA ILE A 742 32.49 -1.70 1.41
C ILE A 742 32.77 -0.47 0.53
N LYS A 743 32.53 -0.54 -0.80
CA LYS A 743 32.69 0.60 -1.72
C LYS A 743 31.58 1.65 -1.62
N ILE A 744 30.44 1.31 -1.03
CA ILE A 744 29.30 2.21 -0.87
C ILE A 744 29.37 2.92 0.48
N PHE A 745 29.87 2.23 1.52
CA PHE A 745 29.96 2.77 2.87
C PHE A 745 31.29 3.45 3.19
N ASN A 746 32.35 3.18 2.43
CA ASN A 746 33.62 3.93 2.44
C ASN A 746 33.70 4.81 1.20
#